data_AF-A0A5A7ZEI5-F1
#
_entry.id   AF-A0A5A7ZEI5-F1
#
_cell.length_a   1.000
_cell.length_b   1.000
_cell.length_c   1.000
_cell.angle_alpha   90.00
_cell.angle_beta   90.00
_cell.angle_gamma   90.00
#
_symmetry.space_group_name_H-M   'P 1'
#
loop_
_entity.id
_entity.type
_entity.pdbx_description
1 polymer ?
#
loop_
_entity_poly.entity_id
_entity_poly.type
_entity_poly.pdbx_seq_one_letter_code
_entity_poly.pdbx_strand_id
1 'polypeptide(L)'
;MDITVWPGTAYPLGATYDGAGTNFSLFSEVADRVELCLIAKDGTEQRIPLDEVDGYVWHAYLPTVSPGQRYGFRVYGPWDPAAGHRCDPSKLLLDPYGKSFHGDFDFTQALFSYDLESEDPAVTPADPAVDSLGHTMTSVVINPFFDWGSDRAPRTPYHETVIYEAHVKGLTQLHPDIPEQLRGTYAGLAHPVIVEHLKSLNVTAIELMPVHQFLHDHRLLELGLRNYWGYNTFGFLAPHAEYAASRHAGGAVAEFKAMVRSFHDAGIEVILDVVYNHTAEGNHLGPTLNFRGIDNAAYYRLLDGEEQFYKDFTGTGNSLNARHPHTLQLIMDSLRYWVTEMHVDGFRFDLASTLAREFYDVDRLSAFFDLVQQDPVVSQVKLIAEPWDVGEGGYQVGNFPGLWTEWNGKYRDTVRDYWRGEPATLGEFASRLTGSSDLYENTGRRPGASINFVTCHDGFTLADLVSYNEKHNEANGEDNRDGESHNRSWNCGVEGPTDDPDILELRARQMRNVIGTLMISQGTPMISHGDEIGRSQGGNNNAYCQDSPVAWVDWSKLADNTELLEFTRKAVALRKKHPVFRRRRFLAGNPIRSGEQERDIAWLTPAGAEMTPEDWGSGFGKSVAVFLNGDAIPEPNARGERVRDDSFLLCFNAHDESLDFVLPPDDYAEKWVTALDTGDPAGADEVTISAGEKISLQPRSLRVLRKTT
;
A
#
# COMPACT_ATOMS: atom_id res chain seq x y z
N MET A 1 14.69 11.27 -43.92
CA MET A 1 13.45 11.16 -44.72
C MET A 1 12.46 12.09 -44.08
N ASP A 2 11.72 12.86 -44.87
CA ASP A 2 10.67 13.73 -44.31
C ASP A 2 9.58 12.85 -43.72
N ILE A 3 9.38 12.96 -42.40
CA ILE A 3 8.29 12.27 -41.71
C ILE A 3 6.99 12.99 -42.07
N THR A 4 5.97 12.22 -42.46
CA THR A 4 4.64 12.77 -42.70
C THR A 4 3.97 13.06 -41.37
N VAL A 5 3.52 14.30 -41.18
CA VAL A 5 2.84 14.77 -39.97
C VAL A 5 1.40 15.13 -40.33
N TRP A 6 0.44 14.56 -39.63
CA TRP A 6 -0.99 14.89 -39.72
C TRP A 6 -1.44 15.63 -38.46
N PRO A 7 -2.58 16.34 -38.49
CA PRO A 7 -3.06 17.09 -37.33
C PRO A 7 -3.23 16.26 -36.06
N GLY A 8 -3.66 14.99 -36.18
CA GLY A 8 -3.97 14.15 -35.01
C GLY A 8 -5.15 14.68 -34.20
N THR A 9 -5.21 14.33 -32.92
CA THR A 9 -6.28 14.71 -31.99
C THR A 9 -5.73 15.04 -30.61
N ALA A 10 -6.35 16.02 -29.93
CA ALA A 10 -6.00 16.40 -28.56
C ALA A 10 -6.26 15.30 -27.51
N TYR A 11 -7.12 14.33 -27.79
CA TYR A 11 -7.41 13.22 -26.87
C TYR A 11 -7.32 11.87 -27.60
N PRO A 12 -6.85 10.80 -26.96
CA PRO A 12 -6.28 10.74 -25.60
C PRO A 12 -4.92 11.46 -25.47
N LEU A 13 -4.60 11.90 -24.25
CA LEU A 13 -3.28 12.45 -23.90
C LEU A 13 -2.20 11.35 -23.96
N GLY A 14 -0.97 11.76 -24.25
CA GLY A 14 0.21 10.91 -24.45
C GLY A 14 0.31 10.30 -25.85
N ALA A 15 1.20 9.32 -26.00
CA ALA A 15 1.35 8.56 -27.25
C ALA A 15 0.38 7.37 -27.33
N THR A 16 -0.46 7.33 -28.37
CA THR A 16 -1.45 6.27 -28.61
C THR A 16 -1.30 5.69 -30.02
N TYR A 17 -0.90 4.41 -30.08
CA TYR A 17 -0.81 3.65 -31.32
C TYR A 17 -2.17 3.01 -31.66
N ASP A 18 -2.66 3.24 -32.87
CA ASP A 18 -3.98 2.79 -33.33
C ASP A 18 -3.95 1.59 -34.31
N GLY A 19 -2.75 1.05 -34.58
CA GLY A 19 -2.52 0.00 -35.57
C GLY A 19 -2.00 0.50 -36.93
N ALA A 20 -2.22 1.78 -37.26
CA ALA A 20 -1.73 2.41 -38.49
C ALA A 20 -0.60 3.40 -38.22
N GLY A 21 -0.66 4.13 -37.11
CA GLY A 21 0.30 5.15 -36.71
C GLY A 21 0.13 5.53 -35.25
N THR A 22 0.80 6.60 -34.82
CA THR A 22 0.76 7.06 -33.43
C THR A 22 0.28 8.50 -33.34
N ASN A 23 -0.76 8.73 -32.53
CA ASN A 23 -1.17 10.05 -32.09
C ASN A 23 -0.35 10.47 -30.87
N PHE A 24 0.19 11.68 -30.88
CA PHE A 24 0.87 12.31 -29.75
C PHE A 24 0.07 13.51 -29.28
N SER A 25 -0.11 13.64 -27.98
CA SER A 25 -0.86 14.74 -27.37
C SER A 25 -0.26 15.12 -26.02
N LEU A 26 0.04 16.41 -25.81
CA LEU A 26 0.69 16.95 -24.61
C LEU A 26 -0.02 18.21 -24.14
N PHE A 27 -0.43 18.24 -22.87
CA PHE A 27 -0.95 19.46 -22.24
C PHE A 27 0.20 20.37 -21.79
N SER A 28 0.14 21.65 -22.18
CA SER A 28 0.91 22.77 -21.61
C SER A 28 0.24 24.08 -22.00
N GLU A 29 -0.18 24.87 -21.00
CA GLU A 29 -0.79 26.18 -21.22
C GLU A 29 0.24 27.32 -21.23
N VAL A 30 1.43 27.08 -20.66
CA VAL A 30 2.54 28.04 -20.61
C VAL A 30 3.47 27.97 -21.83
N ALA A 31 3.40 26.88 -22.62
CA ALA A 31 4.27 26.70 -23.77
C ALA A 31 4.01 27.73 -24.89
N ASP A 32 5.09 28.29 -25.43
CA ASP A 32 5.08 29.05 -26.68
C ASP A 32 5.23 28.13 -27.91
N ARG A 33 5.89 26.98 -27.73
CA ARG A 33 6.12 25.97 -28.76
C ARG A 33 6.48 24.63 -28.13
N VAL A 34 5.98 23.55 -28.73
CA VAL A 34 6.35 22.18 -28.36
C VAL A 34 6.98 21.46 -29.55
N GLU A 35 8.13 20.83 -29.33
CA GLU A 35 8.75 19.92 -30.29
C GLU A 35 8.65 18.48 -29.76
N LEU A 36 8.04 17.58 -30.54
CA LEU A 36 8.12 16.13 -30.35
C LEU A 36 9.47 15.63 -30.86
N CYS A 37 10.25 15.00 -29.99
CA CYS A 37 11.56 14.47 -30.32
C CYS A 37 11.50 12.96 -30.49
N LEU A 38 11.66 12.45 -31.71
CA LEU A 38 11.81 11.02 -31.98
C LEU A 38 13.28 10.63 -31.87
N ILE A 39 13.57 9.62 -31.06
CA ILE A 39 14.93 9.15 -30.81
C ILE A 39 15.18 7.83 -31.53
N ALA A 40 16.12 7.83 -32.46
CA ALA A 40 16.55 6.63 -33.18
C ALA A 40 17.37 5.70 -32.27
N LYS A 41 17.58 4.45 -32.71
CA LYS A 41 18.35 3.45 -31.95
C LYS A 41 19.82 3.83 -31.74
N ASP A 42 20.38 4.65 -32.62
CA ASP A 42 21.74 5.18 -32.51
C ASP A 42 21.83 6.47 -31.67
N GLY A 43 20.72 6.92 -31.09
CA GLY A 43 20.63 8.15 -30.30
C GLY A 43 20.33 9.40 -31.12
N THR A 44 20.23 9.31 -32.45
CA THR A 44 19.90 10.47 -33.30
C THR A 44 18.51 11.02 -32.96
N GLU A 45 18.43 12.33 -32.76
CA GLU A 45 17.18 13.04 -32.50
C GLU A 45 16.60 13.61 -33.80
N GLN A 46 15.31 13.38 -34.01
CA GLN A 46 14.50 14.07 -35.02
C GLN A 46 13.39 14.85 -34.34
N ARG A 47 13.41 16.18 -34.49
CA ARG A 47 12.42 17.08 -33.87
C ARG A 47 11.31 17.41 -34.83
N ILE A 48 10.07 17.36 -34.34
CA ILE A 48 8.84 17.61 -35.09
C ILE A 48 8.05 18.68 -34.32
N PRO A 49 7.84 19.87 -34.88
CA PRO A 49 6.98 20.85 -34.22
C PRO A 49 5.54 20.33 -34.13
N LEU A 50 4.90 20.53 -32.99
CA LEU A 50 3.46 20.31 -32.84
C LEU A 50 2.75 21.64 -33.15
N ASP A 51 2.20 21.76 -34.35
CA ASP A 51 1.59 23.02 -34.81
C ASP A 51 0.10 23.13 -34.43
N GLU A 52 -0.56 22.01 -34.15
CA GLU A 52 -1.98 21.97 -33.75
C GLU A 52 -2.12 22.02 -32.23
N VAL A 53 -2.98 22.93 -31.76
CA VAL A 53 -3.25 23.16 -30.34
C VAL A 53 -4.74 23.40 -30.11
N ASP A 54 -5.38 22.46 -29.43
CA ASP A 54 -6.79 22.57 -29.03
C ASP A 54 -6.87 22.63 -27.50
N GLY A 55 -7.32 23.76 -26.95
CA GLY A 55 -7.51 23.92 -25.50
C GLY A 55 -6.24 23.69 -24.69
N TYR A 56 -5.10 24.25 -25.13
CA TYR A 56 -3.76 24.08 -24.53
C TYR A 56 -3.17 22.68 -24.64
N VAL A 57 -3.75 21.82 -25.48
CA VAL A 57 -3.23 20.49 -25.77
C VAL A 57 -2.61 20.48 -27.16
N TRP A 58 -1.29 20.27 -27.20
CA TRP A 58 -0.46 20.23 -28.39
C TRP A 58 -0.46 18.83 -28.97
N HIS A 59 -0.78 18.66 -30.25
CA HIS A 59 -0.92 17.33 -30.83
C HIS A 59 -0.48 17.18 -32.28
N ALA A 60 -0.17 15.94 -32.65
CA ALA A 60 0.10 15.52 -34.02
C ALA A 60 -0.11 14.02 -34.18
N TYR A 61 -0.30 13.56 -35.42
CA TYR A 61 -0.35 12.14 -35.76
C TYR A 61 0.73 11.78 -36.76
N LEU A 62 1.45 10.69 -36.48
CA LEU A 62 2.55 10.19 -37.29
C LEU A 62 2.22 8.78 -37.84
N PRO A 63 1.84 8.68 -39.14
CA PRO A 63 1.43 7.40 -39.75
C PRO A 63 2.53 6.34 -39.84
N THR A 64 3.80 6.71 -39.67
CA THR A 64 4.93 5.77 -39.80
C THR A 64 5.54 5.38 -38.46
N VAL A 65 5.02 5.91 -37.34
CA VAL A 65 5.54 5.61 -36.01
C VAL A 65 4.78 4.44 -35.40
N SER A 66 5.52 3.41 -35.00
CA SER A 66 5.02 2.16 -34.46
C SER A 66 5.51 1.92 -33.02
N PRO A 67 4.96 0.93 -32.30
CA PRO A 67 5.45 0.54 -30.98
C PRO A 67 6.95 0.26 -30.95
N GLY A 68 7.59 0.63 -29.85
CA GLY A 68 9.04 0.58 -29.65
C GLY A 68 9.78 1.85 -30.06
N GLN A 69 9.11 2.82 -30.71
CA GLN A 69 9.68 4.14 -30.96
C GLN A 69 9.93 4.87 -29.63
N ARG A 70 11.16 5.37 -29.45
CA ARG A 70 11.54 6.21 -28.32
C ARG A 70 11.25 7.67 -28.62
N TYR A 71 10.75 8.41 -27.65
CA TYR A 71 10.44 9.82 -27.81
C TYR A 71 10.56 10.60 -26.50
N GLY A 72 10.50 11.92 -26.62
CA GLY A 72 10.31 12.88 -25.54
C GLY A 72 9.82 14.21 -26.12
N PHE A 73 9.76 15.25 -25.31
CA PHE A 73 9.33 16.58 -25.71
C PHE A 73 10.36 17.64 -25.34
N ARG A 74 10.45 18.69 -26.16
CA ARG A 74 11.13 19.94 -25.79
C ARG A 74 10.10 21.05 -25.76
N VAL A 75 9.97 21.69 -24.61
CA VAL A 75 8.97 22.73 -24.37
C VAL A 75 9.67 24.08 -24.29
N TYR A 76 9.26 24.97 -25.18
CA TYR A 76 9.70 26.36 -25.21
C TYR A 76 8.66 27.21 -24.50
N GLY A 77 9.10 28.14 -23.68
CA GLY A 77 8.24 29.02 -22.90
C GLY A 77 9.10 29.91 -21.99
N PRO A 78 8.46 30.66 -21.08
CA PRO A 78 9.16 31.50 -20.12
C PRO A 78 10.00 30.67 -19.14
N TRP A 79 11.21 31.14 -18.88
CA TRP A 79 12.01 30.78 -17.72
C TRP A 79 12.05 32.01 -16.80
N ASP A 80 11.20 32.00 -15.78
CA ASP A 80 11.08 33.05 -14.77
C ASP A 80 10.76 32.38 -13.43
N PRO A 81 11.78 31.89 -12.69
CA PRO A 81 11.57 31.20 -11.44
C PRO A 81 10.79 32.02 -10.42
N ALA A 82 10.96 33.35 -10.41
CA ALA A 82 10.24 34.22 -9.48
C ALA A 82 8.71 34.16 -9.70
N ALA A 83 8.26 33.96 -10.94
CA ALA A 83 6.87 33.70 -11.31
C ALA A 83 6.51 32.21 -11.35
N GLY A 84 7.44 31.32 -10.99
CA GLY A 84 7.25 29.86 -11.02
C GLY A 84 7.41 29.22 -12.40
N HIS A 85 7.79 29.96 -13.45
CA HIS A 85 7.96 29.43 -14.80
C HIS A 85 9.36 28.82 -15.00
N ARG A 86 9.42 27.58 -15.51
CA ARG A 86 10.66 26.78 -15.57
C ARG A 86 10.87 26.08 -16.92
N CYS A 87 10.34 26.62 -18.02
CA CYS A 87 10.54 26.03 -19.34
C CYS A 87 12.02 26.10 -19.74
N ASP A 88 12.62 24.95 -20.06
CA ASP A 88 13.98 24.85 -20.57
C ASP A 88 14.03 23.87 -21.75
N PRO A 89 14.09 24.35 -23.00
CA PRO A 89 14.08 23.47 -24.18
C PRO A 89 15.37 22.67 -24.37
N SER A 90 16.43 22.93 -23.58
CA SER A 90 17.61 22.04 -23.55
C SER A 90 17.29 20.70 -22.88
N LYS A 91 16.21 20.62 -22.10
CA LYS A 91 15.75 19.39 -21.44
C LYS A 91 14.83 18.59 -22.36
N LEU A 92 15.10 17.30 -22.47
CA LEU A 92 14.27 16.30 -23.12
C LEU A 92 13.33 15.76 -22.05
N LEU A 93 12.10 16.25 -22.11
CA LEU A 93 11.07 15.99 -21.13
C LEU A 93 10.36 14.68 -21.45
N LEU A 94 10.14 13.89 -20.41
CA LEU A 94 9.37 12.66 -20.46
C LEU A 94 7.88 12.99 -20.60
N ASP A 95 7.13 12.11 -21.26
CA ASP A 95 5.68 12.23 -21.38
C ASP A 95 4.98 11.94 -20.03
N PRO A 96 4.17 12.87 -19.46
CA PRO A 96 3.33 12.61 -18.30
C PRO A 96 2.41 11.40 -18.45
N TYR A 97 1.97 11.11 -19.68
CA TYR A 97 1.13 9.98 -20.06
C TYR A 97 1.94 8.81 -20.64
N GLY A 98 3.27 8.83 -20.51
CA GLY A 98 4.16 7.76 -20.94
C GLY A 98 3.80 6.44 -20.26
N LYS A 99 3.55 5.40 -21.07
CA LYS A 99 3.17 4.06 -20.60
C LYS A 99 4.34 3.10 -20.45
N SER A 100 5.53 3.53 -20.88
CA SER A 100 6.80 2.84 -20.71
C SER A 100 7.93 3.83 -20.90
N PHE A 101 9.02 3.61 -20.17
CA PHE A 101 10.26 4.39 -20.28
C PHE A 101 11.45 3.47 -20.56
N HIS A 102 12.52 4.04 -21.12
CA HIS A 102 13.76 3.32 -21.39
C HIS A 102 14.98 4.22 -21.25
N GLY A 103 16.01 3.73 -20.57
CA GLY A 103 17.25 4.45 -20.26
C GLY A 103 17.43 4.55 -18.75
N ASP A 104 18.38 5.38 -18.33
CA ASP A 104 18.67 5.71 -16.94
C ASP A 104 18.89 7.23 -16.83
N PHE A 105 19.03 7.72 -15.60
CA PHE A 105 19.35 9.12 -15.32
C PHE A 105 20.82 9.28 -14.96
N ASP A 106 21.45 10.31 -15.53
CA ASP A 106 22.78 10.77 -15.18
C ASP A 106 22.68 12.15 -14.53
N PHE A 107 22.86 12.21 -13.21
CA PHE A 107 22.66 13.41 -12.38
C PHE A 107 23.77 14.46 -12.51
N THR A 108 24.09 14.82 -13.75
CA THR A 108 24.97 15.94 -14.09
C THR A 108 24.16 17.21 -14.33
N GLN A 109 24.84 18.32 -14.61
CA GLN A 109 24.25 19.60 -15.03
C GLN A 109 23.19 19.45 -16.15
N ALA A 110 23.28 18.39 -16.97
CA ALA A 110 22.33 18.08 -18.02
C ALA A 110 20.88 17.94 -17.52
N LEU A 111 20.64 17.42 -16.30
CA LEU A 111 19.28 17.23 -15.76
C LEU A 111 18.69 18.46 -15.05
N PHE A 112 19.49 19.51 -14.85
CA PHE A 112 19.08 20.69 -14.09
C PHE A 112 19.01 21.91 -15.00
N SER A 113 17.90 22.64 -14.91
CA SER A 113 17.66 23.88 -15.68
C SER A 113 18.32 25.11 -15.04
N TYR A 114 18.96 24.92 -13.88
CA TYR A 114 19.67 25.93 -13.13
C TYR A 114 21.14 25.52 -12.94
N ASP A 115 22.02 26.49 -12.68
CA ASP A 115 23.45 26.25 -12.47
C ASP A 115 23.71 25.61 -11.09
N LEU A 116 24.23 24.38 -11.08
CA LEU A 116 24.55 23.63 -9.85
C LEU A 116 25.69 24.26 -9.04
N GLU A 117 26.55 25.07 -9.67
CA GLU A 117 27.69 25.72 -9.04
C GLU A 117 27.40 27.17 -8.61
N SER A 118 26.18 27.67 -8.88
CA SER A 118 25.76 29.02 -8.49
C SER A 118 25.62 29.20 -6.98
N GLU A 119 25.92 30.40 -6.49
CA GLU A 119 25.63 30.79 -5.09
C GLU A 119 24.11 30.85 -4.80
N ASP A 120 23.30 31.10 -5.83
CA ASP A 120 21.83 31.08 -5.75
C ASP A 120 21.23 30.26 -6.90
N PRO A 121 21.25 28.93 -6.80
CA PRO A 121 20.77 28.03 -7.85
C PRO A 121 19.27 28.17 -8.09
N ALA A 122 18.49 28.66 -7.12
CA ALA A 122 17.03 28.72 -7.24
C ALA A 122 16.56 29.63 -8.38
N VAL A 123 17.36 30.66 -8.69
CA VAL A 123 17.04 31.73 -9.64
C VAL A 123 18.11 31.93 -10.72
N THR A 124 19.19 31.16 -10.70
CA THR A 124 20.28 31.25 -11.69
C THR A 124 20.12 30.17 -12.77
N PRO A 125 19.84 30.53 -14.03
CA PRO A 125 19.71 29.54 -15.10
C PRO A 125 21.07 28.90 -15.42
N ALA A 126 21.06 27.68 -15.94
CA ALA A 126 22.28 27.04 -16.44
C ALA A 126 22.80 27.79 -17.69
N ASP A 127 24.03 28.33 -17.63
CA ASP A 127 24.66 29.03 -18.74
C ASP A 127 26.12 28.54 -18.97
N PRO A 128 26.43 27.87 -20.11
CA PRO A 128 25.50 27.53 -21.20
C PRO A 128 24.52 26.44 -20.78
N ALA A 129 23.31 26.48 -21.37
CA ALA A 129 22.35 25.40 -21.22
C ALA A 129 22.93 24.07 -21.74
N VAL A 130 22.70 22.98 -21.00
CA VAL A 130 23.24 21.64 -21.30
C VAL A 130 22.11 20.71 -21.72
N ASP A 131 22.26 20.08 -22.89
CA ASP A 131 21.28 19.13 -23.43
C ASP A 131 21.23 17.85 -22.58
N SER A 132 20.02 17.45 -22.21
CA SER A 132 19.79 16.23 -21.42
C SER A 132 19.64 14.95 -22.23
N LEU A 133 19.54 15.02 -23.57
CA LEU A 133 19.45 13.80 -24.40
C LEU A 133 20.71 12.95 -24.20
N GLY A 134 20.51 11.69 -23.78
CA GLY A 134 21.59 10.77 -23.41
C GLY A 134 21.95 10.77 -21.92
N HIS A 135 21.43 11.73 -21.15
CA HIS A 135 21.56 11.84 -19.69
C HIS A 135 20.22 11.59 -18.95
N THR A 136 19.13 11.39 -19.69
CA THR A 136 17.78 11.10 -19.18
C THR A 136 17.18 9.87 -19.87
N MET A 137 16.07 9.36 -19.33
CA MET A 137 15.28 8.32 -19.97
C MET A 137 14.58 8.84 -21.25
N THR A 138 13.97 7.93 -22.00
CA THR A 138 13.04 8.25 -23.09
C THR A 138 11.69 7.60 -22.84
N SER A 139 10.61 8.26 -23.21
CA SER A 139 9.29 7.64 -23.31
C SER A 139 9.26 6.67 -24.48
N VAL A 140 8.42 5.64 -24.41
CA VAL A 140 8.32 4.59 -25.43
C VAL A 140 6.89 4.41 -25.87
N VAL A 141 6.64 4.46 -27.18
CA VAL A 141 5.34 4.10 -27.75
C VAL A 141 5.10 2.61 -27.52
N ILE A 142 4.00 2.25 -26.84
CA ILE A 142 3.68 0.85 -26.56
C ILE A 142 2.65 0.28 -27.55
N ASN A 143 2.60 -1.04 -27.66
CA ASN A 143 1.45 -1.72 -28.25
C ASN A 143 0.41 -1.93 -27.13
N PRO A 144 -0.81 -1.39 -27.24
CA PRO A 144 -1.84 -1.60 -26.21
C PRO A 144 -2.35 -3.05 -26.16
N PHE A 145 -2.25 -3.79 -27.27
CA PHE A 145 -2.81 -5.13 -27.38
C PHE A 145 -2.11 -6.14 -26.45
N PHE A 146 -2.92 -6.85 -25.67
CA PHE A 146 -2.52 -8.01 -24.86
C PHE A 146 -3.65 -9.04 -24.85
N ASP A 147 -3.33 -10.31 -24.97
CA ASP A 147 -4.33 -11.39 -24.93
C ASP A 147 -4.62 -11.81 -23.49
N TRP A 148 -5.69 -11.26 -22.92
CA TRP A 148 -6.19 -11.60 -21.58
C TRP A 148 -6.86 -12.98 -21.51
N GLY A 149 -7.12 -13.65 -22.64
CA GLY A 149 -7.76 -14.96 -22.64
C GLY A 149 -9.14 -14.96 -21.96
N SER A 150 -9.30 -15.78 -20.92
CA SER A 150 -10.55 -15.91 -20.16
C SER A 150 -10.59 -15.08 -18.87
N ASP A 151 -9.67 -14.13 -18.71
CA ASP A 151 -9.50 -13.35 -17.49
C ASP A 151 -10.80 -12.68 -17.03
N ARG A 152 -10.99 -12.64 -15.70
CA ARG A 152 -12.09 -11.97 -15.01
C ARG A 152 -11.62 -11.50 -13.65
N ALA A 153 -11.86 -10.23 -13.35
CA ALA A 153 -11.65 -9.66 -12.01
C ALA A 153 -12.30 -10.55 -10.93
N PRO A 154 -11.55 -11.02 -9.91
CA PRO A 154 -12.08 -11.91 -8.87
C PRO A 154 -13.21 -11.28 -8.05
N ARG A 155 -13.13 -9.96 -7.78
CA ARG A 155 -14.14 -9.17 -7.05
C ARG A 155 -14.51 -9.77 -5.69
N THR A 156 -13.51 -10.17 -4.91
CA THR A 156 -13.69 -10.66 -3.55
C THR A 156 -14.26 -9.53 -2.67
N PRO A 157 -15.41 -9.70 -2.00
CA PRO A 157 -15.97 -8.67 -1.13
C PRO A 157 -15.05 -8.37 0.07
N TYR A 158 -14.94 -7.11 0.50
CA TYR A 158 -14.05 -6.69 1.60
C TYR A 158 -14.10 -7.57 2.87
N HIS A 159 -15.30 -7.96 3.32
CA HIS A 159 -15.42 -8.81 4.51
C HIS A 159 -14.77 -10.20 4.32
N GLU A 160 -14.65 -10.71 3.10
CA GLU A 160 -13.95 -11.97 2.80
C GLU A 160 -12.48 -11.76 2.44
N THR A 161 -12.05 -10.50 2.28
CA THR A 161 -10.71 -10.17 1.83
C THR A 161 -9.66 -10.41 2.92
N VAL A 162 -8.52 -10.97 2.51
CA VAL A 162 -7.27 -11.00 3.27
C VAL A 162 -6.19 -10.44 2.36
N ILE A 163 -5.66 -9.28 2.75
CA ILE A 163 -4.65 -8.54 1.97
C ILE A 163 -3.26 -9.06 2.35
N TYR A 164 -2.40 -9.23 1.36
CA TYR A 164 -0.98 -9.51 1.53
C TYR A 164 -0.15 -8.41 0.87
N GLU A 165 0.42 -7.52 1.69
CA GLU A 165 1.29 -6.43 1.22
C GLU A 165 2.65 -7.01 0.81
N ALA A 166 3.08 -6.77 -0.43
CA ALA A 166 4.30 -7.36 -0.96
C ALA A 166 5.12 -6.38 -1.80
N HIS A 167 6.44 -6.49 -1.65
CA HIS A 167 7.39 -5.87 -2.56
C HIS A 167 7.70 -6.81 -3.74
N VAL A 168 7.53 -6.34 -5.00
CA VAL A 168 7.75 -7.14 -6.22
C VAL A 168 9.13 -7.82 -6.22
N LYS A 169 10.17 -7.01 -5.98
CA LYS A 169 11.54 -7.51 -5.87
C LYS A 169 11.77 -8.38 -4.63
N GLY A 170 11.63 -7.80 -3.43
CA GLY A 170 11.99 -8.44 -2.16
C GLY A 170 11.35 -9.79 -1.90
N LEU A 171 10.11 -10.01 -2.33
CA LEU A 171 9.43 -11.28 -2.10
C LEU A 171 10.10 -12.46 -2.84
N THR A 172 10.69 -12.21 -4.01
CA THR A 172 11.19 -13.29 -4.89
C THR A 172 12.69 -13.27 -5.13
N GLN A 173 13.40 -12.20 -4.72
CA GLN A 173 14.83 -12.01 -4.99
C GLN A 173 15.71 -13.15 -4.47
N LEU A 174 15.37 -13.73 -3.31
CA LEU A 174 16.11 -14.83 -2.68
C LEU A 174 15.35 -16.16 -2.70
N HIS A 175 14.28 -16.30 -3.49
CA HIS A 175 13.53 -17.55 -3.53
C HIS A 175 14.32 -18.64 -4.28
N PRO A 176 14.66 -19.78 -3.63
CA PRO A 176 15.55 -20.79 -4.20
C PRO A 176 14.95 -21.45 -5.46
N ASP A 177 13.64 -21.71 -5.46
CA ASP A 177 12.96 -22.42 -6.55
C ASP A 177 12.53 -21.54 -7.74
N ILE A 178 12.80 -20.23 -7.69
CA ILE A 178 12.58 -19.33 -8.83
C ILE A 178 13.88 -19.24 -9.63
N PRO A 179 13.84 -19.41 -10.97
CA PRO A 179 15.02 -19.21 -11.81
C PRO A 179 15.64 -17.82 -11.62
N GLU A 180 16.97 -17.74 -11.53
CA GLU A 180 17.69 -16.50 -11.19
C GLU A 180 17.29 -15.31 -12.06
N GLN A 181 17.10 -15.52 -13.36
CA GLN A 181 16.71 -14.46 -14.31
C GLN A 181 15.29 -13.90 -14.11
N LEU A 182 14.44 -14.59 -13.33
CA LEU A 182 13.08 -14.15 -12.98
C LEU A 182 12.99 -13.60 -11.56
N ARG A 183 14.00 -13.83 -10.71
CA ARG A 183 13.96 -13.37 -9.32
C ARG A 183 13.88 -11.86 -9.26
N GLY A 184 13.00 -11.37 -8.41
CA GLY A 184 12.80 -9.95 -8.19
C GLY A 184 12.02 -9.23 -9.29
N THR A 185 11.25 -9.96 -10.09
CA THR A 185 10.52 -9.41 -11.25
C THR A 185 9.03 -9.73 -11.21
N TYR A 186 8.21 -9.07 -12.04
CA TYR A 186 6.80 -9.39 -12.24
C TYR A 186 6.61 -10.87 -12.65
N ALA A 187 7.46 -11.39 -13.54
CA ALA A 187 7.42 -12.81 -13.92
C ALA A 187 7.80 -13.75 -12.76
N GLY A 188 8.76 -13.35 -11.91
CA GLY A 188 9.09 -14.10 -10.68
C GLY A 188 7.95 -14.11 -9.68
N LEU A 189 7.29 -12.96 -9.50
CA LEU A 189 6.13 -12.81 -8.64
C LEU A 189 4.93 -13.66 -9.11
N ALA A 190 4.76 -13.78 -10.43
CA ALA A 190 3.77 -14.64 -11.06
C ALA A 190 4.16 -16.14 -11.10
N HIS A 191 5.34 -16.51 -10.60
CA HIS A 191 5.82 -17.89 -10.66
C HIS A 191 4.93 -18.80 -9.79
N PRO A 192 4.63 -20.05 -10.22
CA PRO A 192 3.71 -20.95 -9.51
C PRO A 192 4.00 -21.12 -8.02
N VAL A 193 5.28 -21.15 -7.61
CA VAL A 193 5.66 -21.31 -6.19
C VAL A 193 5.13 -20.17 -5.30
N ILE A 194 5.10 -18.93 -5.79
CA ILE A 194 4.57 -17.79 -5.05
C ILE A 194 3.04 -17.83 -5.05
N VAL A 195 2.43 -18.10 -6.20
CA VAL A 195 0.98 -18.23 -6.31
C VAL A 195 0.46 -19.34 -5.39
N GLU A 196 1.14 -20.49 -5.34
CA GLU A 196 0.82 -21.61 -4.45
C GLU A 196 1.00 -21.24 -2.98
N HIS A 197 2.06 -20.51 -2.62
CA HIS A 197 2.27 -20.00 -1.26
C HIS A 197 1.11 -19.11 -0.81
N LEU A 198 0.75 -18.09 -1.60
CA LEU A 198 -0.36 -17.17 -1.28
C LEU A 198 -1.70 -17.90 -1.17
N LYS A 199 -1.97 -18.86 -2.07
CA LYS A 199 -3.16 -19.71 -1.99
C LYS A 199 -3.17 -20.58 -0.72
N SER A 200 -2.01 -21.11 -0.32
CA SER A 200 -1.89 -21.91 0.90
C SER A 200 -2.22 -21.10 2.17
N LEU A 201 -1.93 -19.79 2.15
CA LEU A 201 -2.29 -18.84 3.20
C LEU A 201 -3.76 -18.41 3.15
N ASN A 202 -4.50 -18.73 2.08
CA ASN A 202 -5.83 -18.18 1.78
C ASN A 202 -5.85 -16.66 1.60
N VAL A 203 -4.75 -16.07 1.10
CA VAL A 203 -4.72 -14.68 0.64
C VAL A 203 -5.69 -14.53 -0.53
N THR A 204 -6.41 -13.41 -0.57
CA THR A 204 -7.38 -13.11 -1.63
C THR A 204 -7.01 -11.89 -2.45
N ALA A 205 -6.13 -11.03 -1.94
CA ALA A 205 -5.64 -9.84 -2.62
C ALA A 205 -4.16 -9.64 -2.30
N ILE A 206 -3.34 -9.38 -3.31
CA ILE A 206 -1.97 -8.93 -3.16
C ILE A 206 -1.93 -7.41 -3.34
N GLU A 207 -1.40 -6.69 -2.35
CA GLU A 207 -1.18 -5.25 -2.41
C GLU A 207 0.29 -5.01 -2.72
N LEU A 208 0.58 -4.54 -3.93
CA LEU A 208 1.95 -4.30 -4.38
C LEU A 208 2.41 -2.92 -3.94
N MET A 209 3.56 -2.86 -3.28
CA MET A 209 4.32 -1.62 -3.10
C MET A 209 4.53 -0.91 -4.45
N PRO A 210 4.83 0.41 -4.48
CA PRO A 210 4.78 1.22 -5.68
C PRO A 210 5.41 0.58 -6.93
N VAL A 211 4.57 0.40 -7.95
CA VAL A 211 4.99 -0.14 -9.26
C VAL A 211 4.96 0.90 -10.36
N HIS A 212 4.50 2.12 -10.10
CA HIS A 212 4.66 3.21 -11.07
C HIS A 212 6.14 3.44 -11.34
N GLN A 213 6.48 3.95 -12.53
CA GLN A 213 7.87 4.22 -12.84
C GLN A 213 8.39 5.33 -11.91
N PHE A 214 9.33 4.95 -11.04
CA PHE A 214 10.01 5.82 -10.10
C PHE A 214 11.48 6.03 -10.46
N LEU A 215 12.09 6.99 -9.76
CA LEU A 215 13.50 7.39 -9.87
C LEU A 215 14.25 7.04 -8.58
N HIS A 216 15.54 6.69 -8.72
CA HIS A 216 16.43 6.57 -7.56
C HIS A 216 17.04 7.93 -7.24
N ASP A 217 16.88 8.39 -6.00
CA ASP A 217 17.38 9.66 -5.52
C ASP A 217 18.91 9.77 -5.69
N HIS A 218 19.38 10.92 -6.18
CA HIS A 218 20.80 11.15 -6.46
C HIS A 218 21.68 10.86 -5.23
N ARG A 219 21.29 11.38 -4.06
CA ARG A 219 22.00 11.17 -2.78
C ARG A 219 22.10 9.68 -2.42
N LEU A 220 21.06 8.89 -2.69
CA LEU A 220 21.11 7.45 -2.42
C LEU A 220 22.12 6.76 -3.32
N LEU A 221 22.15 7.11 -4.61
CA LEU A 221 23.12 6.56 -5.56
C LEU A 221 24.56 6.92 -5.17
N GLU A 222 24.82 8.14 -4.71
CA GLU A 222 26.15 8.55 -4.19
C GLU A 222 26.59 7.73 -2.97
N LEU A 223 25.63 7.31 -2.14
CA LEU A 223 25.86 6.44 -0.99
C LEU A 223 25.93 4.95 -1.36
N GLY A 224 25.76 4.59 -2.65
CA GLY A 224 25.68 3.20 -3.11
C GLY A 224 24.37 2.49 -2.73
N LEU A 225 23.35 3.26 -2.34
CA LEU A 225 22.00 2.82 -2.00
C LEU A 225 21.04 3.08 -3.17
N ARG A 226 19.81 2.57 -3.06
CA ARG A 226 18.78 2.74 -4.10
C ARG A 226 17.43 2.93 -3.44
N ASN A 227 16.56 3.75 -4.02
CA ASN A 227 15.16 3.76 -3.61
C ASN A 227 14.55 2.38 -3.87
N TYR A 228 14.34 1.61 -2.80
CA TYR A 228 13.88 0.23 -2.84
C TYR A 228 12.36 0.21 -2.91
N TRP A 229 11.68 0.93 -2.01
CA TRP A 229 10.21 0.93 -1.94
C TRP A 229 9.53 1.53 -3.17
N GLY A 230 10.13 2.53 -3.82
CA GLY A 230 9.59 3.13 -5.03
C GLY A 230 8.63 4.31 -4.85
N TYR A 231 8.48 4.86 -3.62
CA TYR A 231 7.67 6.06 -3.34
C TYR A 231 8.33 7.35 -3.84
N ASN A 232 8.69 7.39 -5.13
CA ASN A 232 9.30 8.56 -5.77
C ASN A 232 9.01 8.55 -7.28
N THR A 233 7.74 8.70 -7.64
CA THR A 233 7.22 8.40 -8.99
C THR A 233 7.36 9.58 -9.95
N PHE A 234 7.61 9.30 -11.24
CA PHE A 234 7.43 10.28 -12.34
C PHE A 234 6.58 9.76 -13.50
N GLY A 235 6.32 8.46 -13.59
CA GLY A 235 5.54 7.85 -14.66
C GLY A 235 4.31 7.12 -14.14
N PHE A 236 3.19 7.84 -14.00
CA PHE A 236 1.96 7.31 -13.38
C PHE A 236 1.29 6.18 -14.17
N LEU A 237 1.51 6.08 -15.48
CA LEU A 237 0.90 5.04 -16.34
C LEU A 237 1.87 3.90 -16.72
N ALA A 238 3.10 3.95 -16.23
CA ALA A 238 4.13 2.99 -16.61
C ALA A 238 4.48 2.06 -15.43
N PRO A 239 4.47 0.73 -15.61
CA PRO A 239 5.09 -0.17 -14.64
C PRO A 239 6.61 0.07 -14.61
N HIS A 240 7.19 0.00 -13.42
CA HIS A 240 8.61 0.24 -13.19
C HIS A 240 9.48 -0.77 -13.96
N ALA A 241 10.34 -0.25 -14.83
CA ALA A 241 11.07 -1.07 -15.79
C ALA A 241 12.05 -2.06 -15.14
N GLU A 242 12.62 -1.76 -13.97
CA GLU A 242 13.60 -2.66 -13.34
C GLU A 242 12.96 -3.93 -12.77
N TYR A 243 11.67 -3.87 -12.44
CA TYR A 243 10.88 -5.02 -12.00
C TYR A 243 10.46 -5.95 -13.15
N ALA A 244 10.81 -5.66 -14.39
CA ALA A 244 10.60 -6.59 -15.50
C ALA A 244 11.84 -7.43 -15.78
N ALA A 245 11.69 -8.74 -15.98
CA ALA A 245 12.77 -9.58 -16.49
C ALA A 245 13.18 -9.17 -17.91
N SER A 246 12.22 -8.72 -18.72
CA SER A 246 12.49 -8.20 -20.06
C SER A 246 13.13 -6.79 -20.01
N ARG A 247 14.32 -6.65 -20.61
CA ARG A 247 15.00 -5.35 -20.79
C ARG A 247 14.64 -4.62 -22.10
N HIS A 248 13.71 -5.16 -22.89
CA HIS A 248 13.23 -4.49 -24.09
C HIS A 248 12.36 -3.27 -23.72
N ALA A 249 12.48 -2.19 -24.51
CA ALA A 249 11.64 -1.00 -24.39
C ALA A 249 10.15 -1.40 -24.57
N GLY A 250 9.31 -1.11 -23.57
CA GLY A 250 7.91 -1.55 -23.54
C GLY A 250 7.67 -2.94 -22.94
N GLY A 251 8.72 -3.70 -22.60
CA GLY A 251 8.59 -5.08 -22.12
C GLY A 251 7.87 -5.22 -20.77
N ALA A 252 8.06 -4.24 -19.88
CA ALA A 252 7.46 -4.24 -18.54
C ALA A 252 5.92 -4.28 -18.57
N VAL A 253 5.29 -3.62 -19.55
CA VAL A 253 3.83 -3.57 -19.68
C VAL A 253 3.24 -4.97 -19.91
N ALA A 254 3.79 -5.73 -20.86
CA ALA A 254 3.31 -7.07 -21.17
C ALA A 254 3.57 -8.05 -20.01
N GLU A 255 4.72 -7.91 -19.34
CA GLU A 255 5.08 -8.76 -18.20
C GLU A 255 4.18 -8.50 -16.98
N PHE A 256 3.86 -7.23 -16.70
CA PHE A 256 2.90 -6.85 -15.67
C PHE A 256 1.51 -7.41 -15.96
N LYS A 257 0.99 -7.24 -17.19
CA LYS A 257 -0.32 -7.80 -17.58
C LYS A 257 -0.35 -9.33 -17.42
N ALA A 258 0.75 -10.01 -17.76
CA ALA A 258 0.86 -11.46 -17.57
C ALA A 258 0.84 -11.86 -16.08
N MET A 259 1.47 -11.08 -15.20
CA MET A 259 1.41 -11.28 -13.76
C MET A 259 -0.01 -11.13 -13.21
N VAL A 260 -0.72 -10.06 -13.59
CA VAL A 260 -2.12 -9.85 -13.18
C VAL A 260 -3.00 -11.03 -13.62
N ARG A 261 -2.88 -11.46 -14.89
CA ARG A 261 -3.61 -12.62 -15.39
C ARG A 261 -3.36 -13.89 -14.56
N SER A 262 -2.10 -14.16 -14.20
CA SER A 262 -1.75 -15.31 -13.36
C SER A 262 -2.38 -15.24 -11.95
N PHE A 263 -2.47 -14.04 -11.35
CA PHE A 263 -3.14 -13.85 -10.07
C PHE A 263 -4.66 -14.03 -10.19
N HIS A 264 -5.28 -13.50 -11.24
CA HIS A 264 -6.72 -13.66 -11.48
C HIS A 264 -7.10 -15.12 -11.75
N ASP A 265 -6.29 -15.86 -12.52
CA ASP A 265 -6.48 -17.31 -12.72
C ASP A 265 -6.41 -18.09 -11.40
N ALA A 266 -5.67 -17.57 -10.42
CA ALA A 266 -5.60 -18.11 -9.06
C ALA A 266 -6.71 -17.61 -8.12
N GLY A 267 -7.55 -16.65 -8.57
CA GLY A 267 -8.58 -16.00 -7.77
C GLY A 267 -8.04 -14.97 -6.78
N ILE A 268 -6.86 -14.40 -7.04
CA ILE A 268 -6.19 -13.38 -6.23
C ILE A 268 -6.31 -12.04 -6.94
N GLU A 269 -6.81 -11.05 -6.22
CA GLU A 269 -6.93 -9.67 -6.71
C GLU A 269 -5.59 -8.94 -6.65
N VAL A 270 -5.37 -7.97 -7.54
CA VAL A 270 -4.18 -7.12 -7.53
C VAL A 270 -4.56 -5.70 -7.13
N ILE A 271 -4.02 -5.24 -6.01
CA ILE A 271 -4.14 -3.87 -5.50
C ILE A 271 -2.79 -3.18 -5.68
N LEU A 272 -2.77 -1.94 -6.17
CA LEU A 272 -1.54 -1.17 -6.31
C LEU A 272 -1.45 -0.09 -5.25
N ASP A 273 -0.31 0.00 -4.58
CA ASP A 273 0.09 1.19 -3.85
C ASP A 273 0.45 2.29 -4.85
N VAL A 274 -0.21 3.44 -4.76
CA VAL A 274 -0.13 4.53 -5.73
C VAL A 274 0.23 5.85 -5.06
N VAL A 275 1.26 6.48 -5.62
CA VAL A 275 1.75 7.80 -5.22
C VAL A 275 1.29 8.84 -6.24
N TYR A 276 0.27 9.61 -5.87
CA TYR A 276 -0.21 10.77 -6.65
C TYR A 276 0.01 12.10 -5.92
N ASN A 277 0.48 12.06 -4.68
CA ASN A 277 0.59 13.23 -3.82
C ASN A 277 1.85 14.08 -4.11
N HIS A 278 2.95 13.46 -4.56
CA HIS A 278 4.20 14.12 -4.97
C HIS A 278 4.83 13.43 -6.19
N THR A 279 5.99 13.92 -6.62
CA THR A 279 6.77 13.36 -7.74
C THR A 279 8.29 13.36 -7.47
N ALA A 280 9.02 12.56 -8.25
CA ALA A 280 10.49 12.49 -8.26
C ALA A 280 11.24 13.76 -8.69
N GLU A 281 10.55 14.79 -9.16
CA GLU A 281 11.23 16.04 -9.48
C GLU A 281 11.60 16.84 -8.23
N GLY A 282 11.15 16.48 -7.02
CA GLY A 282 11.52 17.14 -5.77
C GLY A 282 11.16 18.64 -5.71
N ASN A 283 11.87 19.40 -4.89
CA ASN A 283 11.65 20.85 -4.72
C ASN A 283 12.24 21.68 -5.88
N HIS A 284 12.45 22.98 -5.67
CA HIS A 284 13.04 23.89 -6.66
C HIS A 284 14.48 23.55 -7.08
N LEU A 285 15.20 22.76 -6.27
CA LEU A 285 16.55 22.25 -6.51
C LEU A 285 16.56 20.78 -6.96
N GLY A 286 15.42 20.28 -7.41
CA GLY A 286 15.36 18.97 -8.03
C GLY A 286 15.56 19.02 -9.55
N PRO A 287 15.62 17.86 -10.20
CA PRO A 287 15.84 17.78 -11.64
C PRO A 287 14.63 18.28 -12.45
N THR A 288 14.84 18.56 -13.73
CA THR A 288 13.81 18.89 -14.71
C THR A 288 13.67 17.73 -15.71
N LEU A 289 12.70 16.87 -15.46
CA LEU A 289 12.51 15.58 -16.13
C LEU A 289 11.19 15.50 -16.90
N ASN A 290 10.12 16.07 -16.33
CA ASN A 290 8.76 15.86 -16.82
C ASN A 290 7.92 17.12 -16.57
N PHE A 291 7.09 17.12 -15.53
CA PHE A 291 6.08 18.11 -15.21
C PHE A 291 6.64 19.53 -15.08
N ARG A 292 7.79 19.68 -14.41
CA ARG A 292 8.44 20.98 -14.14
C ARG A 292 8.76 21.73 -15.44
N GLY A 293 9.30 21.03 -16.43
CA GLY A 293 9.68 21.63 -17.71
C GLY A 293 8.50 21.85 -18.65
N ILE A 294 7.44 21.05 -18.50
CA ILE A 294 6.23 21.11 -19.34
C ILE A 294 5.32 22.25 -18.91
N ASP A 295 4.91 22.27 -17.64
CA ASP A 295 4.04 23.29 -17.08
C ASP A 295 4.06 23.28 -15.55
N ASN A 296 5.09 23.91 -14.97
CA ASN A 296 5.39 23.83 -13.55
C ASN A 296 4.21 24.24 -12.63
N ALA A 297 3.52 25.34 -12.96
CA ALA A 297 2.45 25.90 -12.13
C ALA A 297 1.14 25.11 -12.25
N ALA A 298 0.89 24.48 -13.41
CA ALA A 298 -0.25 23.60 -13.60
C ALA A 298 -0.10 22.30 -12.79
N TYR A 299 1.10 21.71 -12.78
CA TYR A 299 1.33 20.41 -12.13
C TYR A 299 1.66 20.50 -10.63
N TYR A 300 2.30 21.57 -10.15
CA TYR A 300 2.73 21.67 -8.76
C TYR A 300 2.07 22.80 -7.98
N ARG A 301 1.92 22.58 -6.67
CA ARG A 301 1.50 23.64 -5.75
C ARG A 301 2.70 24.53 -5.43
N LEU A 302 2.62 25.78 -5.84
CA LEU A 302 3.64 26.79 -5.54
C LEU A 302 3.31 27.53 -4.24
N LEU A 303 4.34 28.10 -3.60
CA LEU A 303 4.18 28.90 -2.39
C LEU A 303 3.63 30.29 -2.74
N ASP A 304 2.52 30.69 -2.11
CA ASP A 304 1.83 31.94 -2.48
C ASP A 304 2.70 33.15 -2.12
N GLY A 305 2.99 34.01 -3.11
CA GLY A 305 3.86 35.18 -2.94
C GLY A 305 5.37 34.89 -3.03
N GLU A 306 5.75 33.61 -3.16
CA GLU A 306 7.12 33.15 -3.44
C GLU A 306 7.07 31.96 -4.41
N GLU A 307 6.52 32.18 -5.61
CA GLU A 307 6.19 31.14 -6.59
C GLU A 307 7.40 30.34 -7.11
N GLN A 308 8.61 30.80 -6.82
CA GLN A 308 9.86 30.05 -7.02
C GLN A 308 9.95 28.78 -6.18
N PHE A 309 9.20 28.70 -5.07
CA PHE A 309 9.19 27.60 -4.12
C PHE A 309 7.89 26.77 -4.18
N TYR A 310 7.94 25.58 -3.57
CA TYR A 310 6.89 24.57 -3.63
C TYR A 310 6.24 24.40 -2.25
N LYS A 311 4.92 24.18 -2.22
CA LYS A 311 4.22 23.73 -1.02
C LYS A 311 4.49 22.24 -0.84
N ASP A 312 5.09 21.86 0.28
CA ASP A 312 5.43 20.48 0.60
C ASP A 312 4.61 19.97 1.79
N PHE A 313 3.51 19.27 1.49
CA PHE A 313 2.69 18.58 2.48
C PHE A 313 3.07 17.10 2.60
N THR A 314 4.05 16.63 1.82
CA THR A 314 4.42 15.22 1.68
C THR A 314 5.76 14.89 2.36
N GLY A 315 6.60 15.91 2.56
CA GLY A 315 7.96 15.77 3.09
C GLY A 315 8.98 15.36 2.02
N THR A 316 8.62 15.45 0.73
CA THR A 316 9.44 15.01 -0.41
C THR A 316 9.88 16.16 -1.33
N GLY A 317 9.57 17.39 -0.95
CA GLY A 317 9.96 18.62 -1.64
C GLY A 317 8.90 19.23 -2.55
N ASN A 318 7.84 18.49 -2.94
CA ASN A 318 6.72 19.02 -3.70
C ASN A 318 5.38 18.39 -3.30
N SER A 319 4.29 19.03 -3.74
CA SER A 319 2.95 18.44 -3.75
C SER A 319 2.30 18.66 -5.11
N LEU A 320 1.68 17.62 -5.66
CA LEU A 320 0.98 17.68 -6.93
C LEU A 320 -0.29 18.56 -6.82
N ASN A 321 -0.58 19.33 -7.86
CA ASN A 321 -1.68 20.29 -7.90
C ASN A 321 -2.99 19.64 -8.36
N ALA A 322 -3.60 18.85 -7.48
CA ALA A 322 -4.92 18.25 -7.73
C ALA A 322 -6.08 19.27 -7.91
N ARG A 323 -5.83 20.58 -7.79
CA ARG A 323 -6.81 21.65 -8.07
C ARG A 323 -6.84 22.02 -9.56
N HIS A 324 -5.77 21.73 -10.28
CA HIS A 324 -5.68 22.04 -11.70
C HIS A 324 -6.41 20.95 -12.51
N PRO A 325 -7.36 21.30 -13.41
CA PRO A 325 -8.18 20.31 -14.12
C PRO A 325 -7.38 19.25 -14.90
N HIS A 326 -6.29 19.63 -15.56
CA HIS A 326 -5.47 18.68 -16.33
C HIS A 326 -4.59 17.78 -15.45
N THR A 327 -4.18 18.27 -14.28
CA THR A 327 -3.43 17.47 -13.29
C THR A 327 -4.37 16.44 -12.64
N LEU A 328 -5.58 16.86 -12.30
CA LEU A 328 -6.63 15.99 -11.81
C LEU A 328 -7.08 14.98 -12.88
N GLN A 329 -7.17 15.40 -14.14
CA GLN A 329 -7.44 14.52 -15.28
C GLN A 329 -6.35 13.44 -15.41
N LEU A 330 -5.07 13.80 -15.29
CA LEU A 330 -3.96 12.84 -15.31
C LEU A 330 -4.11 11.76 -14.23
N ILE A 331 -4.44 12.14 -12.99
CA ILE A 331 -4.68 11.18 -11.91
C ILE A 331 -5.84 10.25 -12.28
N MET A 332 -6.98 10.81 -12.73
CA MET A 332 -8.17 10.03 -13.06
C MET A 332 -7.95 9.11 -14.27
N ASP A 333 -7.26 9.57 -15.31
CA ASP A 333 -6.95 8.77 -16.49
C ASP A 333 -5.92 7.68 -16.17
N SER A 334 -4.96 7.94 -15.27
CA SER A 334 -4.05 6.93 -14.75
C SER A 334 -4.82 5.83 -14.00
N LEU A 335 -5.70 6.19 -13.06
CA LEU A 335 -6.54 5.22 -12.35
C LEU A 335 -7.37 4.37 -13.32
N ARG A 336 -8.04 5.01 -14.29
CA ARG A 336 -8.82 4.29 -15.32
C ARG A 336 -7.95 3.37 -16.16
N TYR A 337 -6.75 3.80 -16.54
CA TYR A 337 -5.80 3.00 -17.31
C TYR A 337 -5.41 1.72 -16.55
N TRP A 338 -5.04 1.85 -15.28
CA TRP A 338 -4.68 0.69 -14.46
C TRP A 338 -5.84 -0.29 -14.29
N VAL A 339 -7.08 0.19 -14.14
CA VAL A 339 -8.25 -0.70 -14.05
C VAL A 339 -8.61 -1.34 -15.40
N THR A 340 -8.70 -0.54 -16.47
CA THR A 340 -9.27 -1.01 -17.74
C THR A 340 -8.27 -1.68 -18.67
N GLU A 341 -7.02 -1.24 -18.67
CA GLU A 341 -5.97 -1.74 -19.56
C GLU A 341 -5.04 -2.74 -18.88
N MET A 342 -4.82 -2.56 -17.56
CA MET A 342 -3.90 -3.37 -16.75
C MET A 342 -4.65 -4.32 -15.80
N HIS A 343 -5.98 -4.24 -15.74
CA HIS A 343 -6.88 -5.10 -14.95
C HIS A 343 -6.61 -5.09 -13.44
N VAL A 344 -6.15 -3.96 -12.89
CA VAL A 344 -5.97 -3.77 -11.45
C VAL A 344 -7.34 -3.72 -10.74
N ASP A 345 -7.46 -4.42 -9.60
CA ASP A 345 -8.72 -4.57 -8.84
C ASP A 345 -8.92 -3.49 -7.75
N GLY A 346 -7.90 -2.66 -7.52
CA GLY A 346 -7.98 -1.55 -6.59
C GLY A 346 -6.66 -0.84 -6.32
N PHE A 347 -6.73 0.15 -5.45
CA PHE A 347 -5.60 1.01 -5.13
C PHE A 347 -5.53 1.27 -3.63
N ARG A 348 -4.29 1.29 -3.10
CA ARG A 348 -3.95 1.91 -1.82
C ARG A 348 -3.27 3.24 -2.10
N PHE A 349 -3.87 4.33 -1.65
CA PHE A 349 -3.38 5.68 -1.90
C PHE A 349 -2.45 6.11 -0.76
N ASP A 350 -1.19 6.32 -1.11
CA ASP A 350 -0.17 6.91 -0.25
C ASP A 350 -0.49 8.36 0.10
N LEU A 351 -0.31 8.72 1.37
CA LEU A 351 -0.58 10.05 1.94
C LEU A 351 -1.86 10.69 1.38
N ALA A 352 -2.97 9.93 1.36
CA ALA A 352 -4.17 10.27 0.62
C ALA A 352 -4.79 11.61 1.05
N SER A 353 -4.56 12.06 2.29
CA SER A 353 -4.97 13.37 2.79
C SER A 353 -4.45 14.53 1.94
N THR A 354 -3.26 14.40 1.33
CA THR A 354 -2.67 15.45 0.49
C THR A 354 -3.54 15.75 -0.74
N LEU A 355 -4.16 14.72 -1.32
CA LEU A 355 -5.05 14.85 -2.49
C LEU A 355 -6.37 15.57 -2.13
N ALA A 356 -6.72 15.63 -0.85
CA ALA A 356 -7.92 16.28 -0.33
C ALA A 356 -7.71 17.74 0.10
N ARG A 357 -6.49 18.27 0.03
CA ARG A 357 -6.21 19.66 0.44
C ARG A 357 -6.64 20.64 -0.65
N GLU A 358 -7.52 21.61 -0.40
CA GLU A 358 -7.81 22.68 -1.39
C GLU A 358 -7.10 24.01 -1.06
N PHE A 359 -6.96 24.36 0.23
CA PHE A 359 -6.21 25.55 0.69
C PHE A 359 -5.10 25.15 1.67
N TYR A 360 -5.43 25.10 2.96
CA TYR A 360 -4.62 24.55 4.05
C TYR A 360 -5.36 23.40 4.76
N ASP A 361 -6.69 23.40 4.72
CA ASP A 361 -7.52 22.37 5.33
C ASP A 361 -7.72 21.16 4.40
N VAL A 362 -7.85 19.99 5.00
CA VAL A 362 -8.34 18.77 4.34
C VAL A 362 -9.87 18.88 4.28
N ASP A 363 -10.43 19.11 3.09
CA ASP A 363 -11.88 19.13 2.89
C ASP A 363 -12.34 17.78 2.33
N ARG A 364 -13.38 17.21 2.95
CA ARG A 364 -14.03 15.97 2.49
C ARG A 364 -14.72 16.13 1.13
N LEU A 365 -14.91 17.38 0.67
CA LEU A 365 -15.55 17.75 -0.60
C LEU A 365 -14.53 18.18 -1.67
N SER A 366 -13.31 17.65 -1.63
CA SER A 366 -12.34 17.92 -2.68
C SER A 366 -12.87 17.44 -4.04
N ALA A 367 -12.60 18.21 -5.10
CA ALA A 367 -12.97 17.84 -6.47
C ALA A 367 -12.48 16.42 -6.85
N PHE A 368 -11.35 15.98 -6.28
CA PHE A 368 -10.83 14.63 -6.44
C PHE A 368 -11.79 13.54 -5.93
N PHE A 369 -12.29 13.67 -4.70
CA PHE A 369 -13.20 12.67 -4.13
C PHE A 369 -14.53 12.60 -4.86
N ASP A 370 -15.09 13.75 -5.25
CA ASP A 370 -16.32 13.81 -6.04
C ASP A 370 -16.16 13.09 -7.37
N LEU A 371 -15.03 13.32 -8.07
CA LEU A 371 -14.73 12.66 -9.34
C LEU A 371 -14.54 11.15 -9.20
N VAL A 372 -13.80 10.70 -8.18
CA VAL A 372 -13.63 9.26 -7.89
C VAL A 372 -14.98 8.61 -7.57
N GLN A 373 -15.81 9.29 -6.77
CA GLN A 373 -17.10 8.75 -6.34
C GLN A 373 -18.10 8.59 -7.49
N GLN A 374 -18.14 9.53 -8.44
CA GLN A 374 -19.05 9.45 -9.57
C GLN A 374 -18.52 8.61 -10.75
N ASP A 375 -17.21 8.35 -10.80
CA ASP A 375 -16.59 7.68 -11.95
C ASP A 375 -17.08 6.23 -12.10
N PRO A 376 -17.61 5.83 -13.27
CA PRO A 376 -18.24 4.50 -13.43
C PRO A 376 -17.24 3.33 -13.42
N VAL A 377 -15.93 3.59 -13.53
CA VAL A 377 -14.88 2.58 -13.51
C VAL A 377 -14.21 2.56 -12.13
N VAL A 378 -13.68 3.70 -11.69
CA VAL A 378 -12.88 3.81 -10.46
C VAL A 378 -13.72 3.58 -9.20
N SER A 379 -14.99 3.99 -9.20
CA SER A 379 -15.88 3.73 -8.04
C SER A 379 -16.24 2.25 -7.85
N GLN A 380 -15.89 1.37 -8.80
CA GLN A 380 -16.23 -0.05 -8.79
C GLN A 380 -15.10 -0.95 -8.29
N VAL A 381 -13.91 -0.39 -8.03
CA VAL A 381 -12.73 -1.11 -7.54
C VAL A 381 -12.50 -0.84 -6.05
N LYS A 382 -11.55 -1.56 -5.43
CA LYS A 382 -11.17 -1.31 -4.04
C LYS A 382 -10.42 0.02 -3.93
N LEU A 383 -10.82 0.85 -2.97
CA LEU A 383 -10.19 2.13 -2.66
C LEU A 383 -9.75 2.11 -1.19
N ILE A 384 -8.45 2.03 -0.96
CA ILE A 384 -7.81 2.04 0.36
C ILE A 384 -7.04 3.35 0.47
N ALA A 385 -7.21 4.07 1.58
CA ALA A 385 -6.45 5.28 1.86
C ALA A 385 -5.46 5.04 3.00
N GLU A 386 -4.28 5.65 2.89
CA GLU A 386 -3.52 6.10 4.05
C GLU A 386 -4.11 7.45 4.51
N PRO A 387 -4.86 7.48 5.61
CA PRO A 387 -5.66 8.64 5.96
C PRO A 387 -4.87 9.67 6.76
N TRP A 388 -3.59 9.87 6.44
CA TRP A 388 -2.77 10.93 7.02
C TRP A 388 -1.77 11.49 6.01
N ASP A 389 -1.28 12.71 6.27
CA ASP A 389 -0.10 13.29 5.63
C ASP A 389 0.75 14.02 6.68
N VAL A 390 1.93 14.54 6.29
CA VAL A 390 2.85 15.21 7.23
C VAL A 390 2.46 16.67 7.52
N GLY A 391 1.49 17.21 6.79
CA GLY A 391 1.02 18.58 6.97
C GLY A 391 0.15 18.76 8.22
N GLU A 392 0.03 20.00 8.69
CA GLU A 392 -0.88 20.34 9.79
C GLU A 392 -2.32 19.91 9.46
N GLY A 393 -2.99 19.27 10.43
CA GLY A 393 -4.34 18.71 10.25
C GLY A 393 -4.40 17.47 9.35
N GLY A 394 -3.26 16.87 9.01
CA GLY A 394 -3.18 15.74 8.07
C GLY A 394 -3.85 14.45 8.53
N TYR A 395 -3.97 14.20 9.85
CA TYR A 395 -4.55 12.96 10.40
C TYR A 395 -6.08 12.91 10.28
N GLN A 396 -6.57 12.10 9.35
CA GLN A 396 -7.96 12.04 8.87
C GLN A 396 -8.59 10.65 9.01
N VAL A 397 -8.07 9.79 9.88
CA VAL A 397 -8.65 8.45 10.14
C VAL A 397 -10.13 8.57 10.48
N GLY A 398 -10.99 7.90 9.71
CA GLY A 398 -12.44 7.92 9.89
C GLY A 398 -13.16 9.04 9.13
N ASN A 399 -12.40 9.93 8.45
CA ASN A 399 -12.94 11.10 7.78
C ASN A 399 -13.08 10.96 6.26
N PHE A 400 -12.65 9.85 5.66
CA PHE A 400 -12.79 9.62 4.23
C PHE A 400 -14.25 9.34 3.79
N PRO A 401 -14.59 9.58 2.50
CA PRO A 401 -15.94 9.34 1.97
C PRO A 401 -16.38 7.87 2.06
N GLY A 402 -17.69 7.62 1.94
CA GLY A 402 -18.29 6.31 2.21
C GLY A 402 -17.81 5.14 1.34
N LEU A 403 -17.26 5.40 0.16
CA LEU A 403 -16.67 4.37 -0.73
C LEU A 403 -15.29 3.90 -0.28
N TRP A 404 -14.61 4.67 0.56
CA TRP A 404 -13.23 4.44 0.94
C TRP A 404 -13.10 3.57 2.17
N THR A 405 -12.10 2.70 2.11
CA THR A 405 -11.55 1.96 3.23
C THR A 405 -10.23 2.59 3.66
N GLU A 406 -9.84 2.42 4.91
CA GLU A 406 -8.72 3.15 5.50
C GLU A 406 -7.79 2.20 6.25
N TRP A 407 -6.49 2.40 6.07
CA TRP A 407 -5.48 1.84 6.98
C TRP A 407 -5.76 2.31 8.41
N ASN A 408 -6.09 1.37 9.30
CA ASN A 408 -6.43 1.69 10.67
C ASN A 408 -5.19 1.75 11.57
N GLY A 409 -4.50 2.90 11.55
CA GLY A 409 -3.35 3.16 12.41
C GLY A 409 -3.67 3.06 13.92
N LYS A 410 -4.92 3.33 14.33
CA LYS A 410 -5.34 3.12 15.73
C LYS A 410 -5.40 1.63 16.09
N TYR A 411 -5.87 0.78 15.18
CA TYR A 411 -5.86 -0.67 15.37
C TYR A 411 -4.44 -1.17 15.59
N ARG A 412 -3.51 -0.79 14.69
CA ARG A 412 -2.09 -1.11 14.78
C ARG A 412 -1.52 -0.77 16.15
N ASP A 413 -1.65 0.50 16.54
CA ASP A 413 -1.08 1.02 17.78
C ASP A 413 -1.66 0.34 19.02
N THR A 414 -2.99 0.18 19.07
CA THR A 414 -3.67 -0.45 20.22
C THR A 414 -3.32 -1.93 20.35
N VAL A 415 -3.23 -2.68 19.25
CA VAL A 415 -2.87 -4.12 19.33
C VAL A 415 -1.41 -4.30 19.75
N ARG A 416 -0.50 -3.44 19.28
CA ARG A 416 0.89 -3.40 19.75
C ARG A 416 0.97 -3.11 21.26
N ASP A 417 0.28 -2.07 21.71
CA ASP A 417 0.23 -1.69 23.12
C ASP A 417 -0.38 -2.77 24.02
N TYR A 418 -1.45 -3.40 23.55
CA TYR A 418 -2.14 -4.46 24.29
C TYR A 418 -1.19 -5.62 24.60
N TRP A 419 -0.48 -6.12 23.58
CA TRP A 419 0.41 -7.29 23.75
C TRP A 419 1.74 -6.98 24.45
N ARG A 420 2.29 -5.77 24.29
CA ARG A 420 3.45 -5.35 25.09
C ARG A 420 3.09 -5.10 26.56
N GLY A 421 1.81 -4.91 26.86
CA GLY A 421 1.26 -4.90 28.22
C GLY A 421 1.10 -3.51 28.83
N GLU A 422 0.93 -2.48 27.99
CA GLU A 422 0.67 -1.09 28.41
C GLU A 422 -0.66 -0.98 29.19
N PRO A 423 -0.69 -0.20 30.30
CA PRO A 423 -1.92 0.01 31.07
C PRO A 423 -3.03 0.75 30.28
N ALA A 424 -4.29 0.55 30.70
CA ALA A 424 -5.47 1.30 30.22
C ALA A 424 -5.86 1.12 28.74
N THR A 425 -5.58 -0.05 28.15
CA THR A 425 -5.84 -0.34 26.73
C THR A 425 -7.12 -1.13 26.47
N LEU A 426 -7.84 -1.63 27.49
CA LEU A 426 -8.92 -2.62 27.28
C LEU A 426 -10.13 -2.10 26.50
N GLY A 427 -10.60 -0.88 26.80
CA GLY A 427 -11.73 -0.27 26.10
C GLY A 427 -11.42 0.03 24.63
N GLU A 428 -10.23 0.59 24.37
CA GLU A 428 -9.75 0.81 23.01
C GLU A 428 -9.55 -0.51 22.26
N PHE A 429 -8.94 -1.50 22.92
CA PHE A 429 -8.75 -2.85 22.35
C PHE A 429 -10.08 -3.49 21.96
N ALA A 430 -11.11 -3.35 22.80
CA ALA A 430 -12.44 -3.86 22.49
C ALA A 430 -13.06 -3.20 21.25
N SER A 431 -12.93 -1.87 21.13
CA SER A 431 -13.35 -1.14 19.93
C SER A 431 -12.60 -1.62 18.68
N ARG A 432 -11.28 -1.81 18.78
CA ARG A 432 -10.44 -2.30 17.67
C ARG A 432 -10.78 -3.73 17.25
N LEU A 433 -10.95 -4.65 18.21
CA LEU A 433 -11.36 -6.05 17.99
C LEU A 433 -12.71 -6.14 17.27
N THR A 434 -13.63 -5.21 17.55
CA THR A 434 -15.01 -5.21 17.03
C THR A 434 -15.21 -4.36 15.77
N GLY A 435 -14.11 -3.98 15.10
CA GLY A 435 -14.15 -3.35 13.78
C GLY A 435 -14.17 -1.82 13.82
N SER A 436 -13.88 -1.23 14.98
CA SER A 436 -13.72 0.22 15.18
C SER A 436 -14.96 1.02 14.78
N SER A 437 -16.13 0.61 15.28
CA SER A 437 -17.40 1.30 15.03
C SER A 437 -17.36 2.79 15.41
N ASP A 438 -16.59 3.14 16.43
CA ASP A 438 -16.33 4.51 16.86
C ASP A 438 -15.76 5.41 15.74
N LEU A 439 -15.01 4.83 14.79
CA LEU A 439 -14.44 5.55 13.65
C LEU A 439 -15.38 5.56 12.45
N TYR A 440 -16.04 4.42 12.16
CA TYR A 440 -16.64 4.18 10.85
C TYR A 440 -18.18 4.21 10.85
N GLU A 441 -18.83 3.82 11.94
CA GLU A 441 -20.29 3.61 11.97
C GLU A 441 -21.08 4.88 11.68
N ASN A 442 -20.66 6.01 12.27
CA ASN A 442 -21.33 7.31 12.12
C ASN A 442 -21.24 7.90 10.70
N THR A 443 -20.38 7.34 9.84
CA THR A 443 -20.24 7.76 8.43
C THR A 443 -21.01 6.86 7.45
N GLY A 444 -21.83 5.93 7.97
CA GLY A 444 -22.56 4.94 7.16
C GLY A 444 -21.71 3.79 6.66
N ARG A 445 -20.42 3.76 7.02
CA ARG A 445 -19.48 2.71 6.66
C ARG A 445 -19.66 1.46 7.54
N ARG A 446 -19.08 0.36 7.09
CA ARG A 446 -19.22 -0.99 7.67
C ARG A 446 -17.87 -1.45 8.25
N PRO A 447 -17.81 -2.55 9.01
CA PRO A 447 -16.53 -3.05 9.55
C PRO A 447 -15.43 -3.18 8.50
N GLY A 448 -15.78 -3.62 7.28
CA GLY A 448 -14.83 -3.74 6.17
C GLY A 448 -14.14 -2.45 5.72
N ALA A 449 -14.59 -1.27 6.18
CA ALA A 449 -13.89 -0.01 5.98
C ALA A 449 -12.59 0.10 6.77
N SER A 450 -12.44 -0.70 7.84
CA SER A 450 -11.21 -0.81 8.61
C SER A 450 -10.27 -1.83 7.95
N ILE A 451 -9.18 -1.36 7.35
CA ILE A 451 -8.05 -2.23 7.01
C ILE A 451 -7.21 -2.38 8.28
N ASN A 452 -7.32 -3.53 8.92
CA ASN A 452 -6.59 -3.86 10.13
C ASN A 452 -5.22 -4.39 9.76
N PHE A 453 -4.18 -3.82 10.34
CA PHE A 453 -2.80 -4.28 10.20
C PHE A 453 -2.05 -4.03 11.51
N VAL A 454 -1.01 -4.80 11.77
CA VAL A 454 -0.12 -4.58 12.92
C VAL A 454 1.29 -4.23 12.46
N THR A 455 1.66 -4.66 11.27
CA THR A 455 2.93 -4.42 10.58
C THR A 455 2.62 -4.14 9.11
N CYS A 456 3.49 -3.35 8.48
CA CYS A 456 3.45 -2.98 7.08
C CYS A 456 4.90 -2.68 6.65
N HIS A 457 5.11 -2.20 5.43
CA HIS A 457 6.43 -1.79 4.97
C HIS A 457 7.05 -0.69 5.84
N ASP A 458 6.25 0.26 6.34
CA ASP A 458 6.68 1.30 7.27
C ASP A 458 6.75 0.78 8.71
N GLY A 459 7.92 0.91 9.34
CA GLY A 459 8.22 0.42 10.67
C GLY A 459 8.84 -0.98 10.70
N PHE A 460 8.72 -1.63 11.85
CA PHE A 460 9.22 -2.98 12.06
C PHE A 460 8.38 -4.05 11.35
N THR A 461 9.08 -5.11 10.91
CA THR A 461 8.48 -6.43 10.63
C THR A 461 7.90 -7.04 11.91
N LEU A 462 7.10 -8.11 11.79
CA LEU A 462 6.54 -8.78 12.96
C LEU A 462 7.62 -9.38 13.86
N ALA A 463 8.68 -9.95 13.28
CA ALA A 463 9.79 -10.49 14.04
C ALA A 463 10.57 -9.39 14.77
N ASP A 464 10.78 -8.23 14.12
CA ASP A 464 11.51 -7.13 14.73
C ASP A 464 10.68 -6.40 15.80
N LEU A 465 9.36 -6.33 15.63
CA LEU A 465 8.44 -5.74 16.60
C LEU A 465 8.54 -6.40 17.98
N VAL A 466 8.87 -7.70 18.02
CA VAL A 466 9.06 -8.48 19.24
C VAL A 466 10.53 -8.70 19.62
N SER A 467 11.47 -8.12 18.84
CA SER A 467 12.91 -8.33 19.01
C SER A 467 13.70 -7.05 19.27
N TYR A 468 13.13 -5.87 19.02
CA TYR A 468 13.81 -4.59 19.13
C TYR A 468 12.96 -3.54 19.85
N ASN A 469 13.59 -2.76 20.74
CA ASN A 469 12.98 -1.56 21.32
C ASN A 469 13.39 -0.31 20.56
N GLU A 470 14.64 -0.26 20.11
CA GLU A 470 15.21 0.87 19.37
C GLU A 470 15.31 0.53 17.89
N LYS A 471 15.25 1.55 17.03
CA LYS A 471 15.53 1.40 15.60
C LYS A 471 17.03 1.34 15.33
N HIS A 472 17.43 0.55 14.34
CA HIS A 472 18.81 0.30 13.89
C HIS A 472 18.89 0.59 12.38
N ASN A 473 18.70 1.86 12.02
CA ASN A 473 18.68 2.33 10.63
C ASN A 473 20.06 2.78 10.12
N GLU A 474 21.15 2.42 10.80
CA GLU A 474 22.51 2.87 10.45
C GLU A 474 22.88 2.54 9.00
N ALA A 475 22.37 1.42 8.47
CA ALA A 475 22.58 1.00 7.09
C ALA A 475 22.04 2.01 6.04
N ASN A 476 21.13 2.91 6.44
CA ASN A 476 20.53 3.92 5.56
C ASN A 476 21.46 5.12 5.32
N GLY A 477 22.55 5.25 6.08
CA GLY A 477 23.53 6.33 5.90
C GLY A 477 23.08 7.70 6.45
N GLU A 478 22.10 7.71 7.36
CA GLU A 478 21.54 8.95 7.93
C GLU A 478 21.74 9.07 9.45
N ASP A 479 22.76 8.39 9.99
CA ASP A 479 23.10 8.35 11.42
C ASP A 479 21.91 7.95 12.32
N ASN A 480 21.07 7.03 11.84
CA ASN A 480 19.88 6.54 12.55
C ASN A 480 18.86 7.66 12.90
N ARG A 481 18.86 8.76 12.12
CA ARG A 481 17.91 9.87 12.29
C ARG A 481 16.58 9.65 11.58
N ASP A 482 16.56 8.79 10.57
CA ASP A 482 15.37 8.44 9.81
C ASP A 482 14.54 7.33 10.50
N GLY A 483 13.26 7.22 10.14
CA GLY A 483 12.31 6.25 10.72
C GLY A 483 11.67 6.69 12.04
N GLU A 484 10.56 6.04 12.38
CA GLU A 484 9.79 6.32 13.61
C GLU A 484 10.57 5.93 14.87
N SER A 485 10.60 6.80 15.87
CA SER A 485 11.25 6.51 17.16
C SER A 485 10.29 5.90 18.20
N HIS A 486 8.98 6.01 17.98
CA HIS A 486 7.93 5.46 18.82
C HIS A 486 7.26 4.23 18.20
N ASN A 487 8.01 3.13 18.05
CA ASN A 487 7.56 1.91 17.37
C ASN A 487 6.44 1.13 18.07
N ARG A 488 6.25 1.37 19.38
CA ARG A 488 5.40 0.56 20.27
C ARG A 488 5.77 -0.93 20.25
N SER A 489 7.06 -1.21 20.14
CA SER A 489 7.64 -2.55 20.13
C SER A 489 8.03 -3.03 21.53
N TRP A 490 8.43 -4.30 21.64
CA TRP A 490 9.02 -4.86 22.84
C TRP A 490 9.98 -6.00 22.50
N ASN A 491 11.27 -5.86 22.83
CA ASN A 491 12.31 -6.83 22.53
C ASN A 491 12.27 -8.14 23.35
N CYS A 492 11.28 -8.28 24.24
CA CYS A 492 11.10 -9.42 25.13
C CYS A 492 12.27 -9.72 26.10
N GLY A 493 13.16 -8.76 26.31
CA GLY A 493 14.23 -8.81 27.33
C GLY A 493 15.64 -8.63 26.78
N VAL A 494 15.89 -8.98 25.52
CA VAL A 494 17.19 -8.84 24.84
C VAL A 494 16.99 -8.07 23.55
N GLU A 495 17.84 -7.07 23.26
CA GLU A 495 17.77 -6.34 21.99
C GLU A 495 18.37 -7.17 20.85
N GLY A 496 17.59 -7.41 19.81
CA GLY A 496 18.00 -8.16 18.62
C GLY A 496 18.10 -9.68 18.82
N PRO A 497 18.95 -10.37 18.04
CA PRO A 497 19.10 -11.83 18.09
C PRO A 497 19.53 -12.35 19.46
N THR A 498 19.04 -13.53 19.83
CA THR A 498 19.36 -14.21 21.10
C THR A 498 19.29 -15.72 20.94
N ASP A 499 20.04 -16.45 21.76
CA ASP A 499 19.99 -17.91 21.88
C ASP A 499 19.22 -18.36 23.15
N ASP A 500 18.67 -17.41 23.92
CA ASP A 500 17.89 -17.71 25.12
C ASP A 500 16.54 -18.37 24.74
N PRO A 501 16.32 -19.65 25.08
CA PRO A 501 15.13 -20.38 24.67
C PRO A 501 13.84 -19.79 25.25
N ASP A 502 13.87 -19.23 26.46
CA ASP A 502 12.68 -18.67 27.11
C ASP A 502 12.22 -17.39 26.38
N ILE A 503 13.18 -16.58 25.92
CA ILE A 503 12.90 -15.38 25.11
C ILE A 503 12.40 -15.76 23.72
N LEU A 504 13.03 -16.75 23.07
CA LEU A 504 12.61 -17.22 21.74
C LEU A 504 11.18 -17.77 21.76
N GLU A 505 10.83 -18.57 22.78
CA GLU A 505 9.46 -19.07 22.96
C GLU A 505 8.46 -17.92 23.20
N LEU A 506 8.82 -16.94 24.02
CA LEU A 506 8.01 -15.76 24.27
C LEU A 506 7.78 -14.95 22.99
N ARG A 507 8.82 -14.67 22.20
CA ARG A 507 8.72 -13.96 20.91
C ARG A 507 7.84 -14.70 19.93
N ALA A 508 8.05 -16.01 19.78
CA ALA A 508 7.22 -16.84 18.90
C ALA A 508 5.73 -16.76 19.29
N ARG A 509 5.42 -16.80 20.59
CA ARG A 509 4.07 -16.62 21.10
C ARG A 509 3.53 -15.20 20.87
N GLN A 510 4.34 -14.15 21.01
CA GLN A 510 3.90 -12.77 20.69
C GLN A 510 3.56 -12.62 19.20
N MET A 511 4.34 -13.20 18.29
CA MET A 511 4.01 -13.20 16.87
C MET A 511 2.67 -13.89 16.61
N ARG A 512 2.44 -15.06 17.22
CA ARG A 512 1.15 -15.77 17.15
C ARG A 512 -0.01 -15.00 17.77
N ASN A 513 0.22 -14.29 18.87
CA ASN A 513 -0.78 -13.40 19.47
C ASN A 513 -1.23 -12.30 18.52
N VAL A 514 -0.27 -11.64 17.87
CA VAL A 514 -0.55 -10.58 16.90
C VAL A 514 -1.33 -11.12 15.70
N ILE A 515 -0.87 -12.22 15.10
CA ILE A 515 -1.54 -12.87 13.96
C ILE A 515 -2.94 -13.37 14.35
N GLY A 516 -3.05 -14.02 15.51
CA GLY A 516 -4.31 -14.54 16.04
C GLY A 516 -5.34 -13.42 16.24
N THR A 517 -4.95 -12.34 16.93
CA THR A 517 -5.80 -11.14 17.12
C THR A 517 -6.21 -10.53 15.78
N LEU A 518 -5.27 -10.38 14.85
CA LEU A 518 -5.55 -9.84 13.51
C LEU A 518 -6.63 -10.64 12.77
N MET A 519 -6.55 -11.97 12.80
CA MET A 519 -7.47 -12.83 12.06
C MET A 519 -8.87 -12.95 12.68
N ILE A 520 -8.99 -12.83 14.01
CA ILE A 520 -10.29 -12.91 14.70
C ILE A 520 -10.98 -11.54 14.88
N SER A 521 -10.29 -10.44 14.60
CA SER A 521 -10.87 -9.10 14.66
C SER A 521 -11.83 -8.84 13.51
N GLN A 522 -12.92 -8.11 13.77
CA GLN A 522 -13.77 -7.58 12.70
C GLN A 522 -13.02 -6.52 11.90
N GLY A 523 -13.31 -6.42 10.60
CA GLY A 523 -12.57 -5.57 9.65
C GLY A 523 -11.91 -6.41 8.55
N THR A 524 -11.03 -5.83 7.77
CA THR A 524 -10.29 -6.49 6.68
C THR A 524 -8.82 -6.63 7.10
N PRO A 525 -8.27 -7.85 7.32
CA PRO A 525 -6.89 -8.00 7.75
C PRO A 525 -5.89 -7.85 6.61
N MET A 526 -4.74 -7.27 6.92
CA MET A 526 -3.57 -7.18 6.05
C MET A 526 -2.33 -7.79 6.73
N ILE A 527 -1.63 -8.65 6.00
CA ILE A 527 -0.35 -9.28 6.41
C ILE A 527 0.77 -8.61 5.61
N SER A 528 1.87 -8.24 6.26
CA SER A 528 3.08 -7.78 5.56
C SER A 528 3.93 -8.98 5.13
N HIS A 529 4.48 -8.90 3.91
CA HIS A 529 5.17 -10.03 3.31
C HIS A 529 6.30 -10.59 4.17
N GLY A 530 6.27 -11.91 4.38
CA GLY A 530 7.30 -12.65 5.10
C GLY A 530 7.09 -12.68 6.62
N ASP A 531 6.13 -11.95 7.18
CA ASP A 531 5.81 -12.03 8.61
C ASP A 531 5.40 -13.45 9.03
N GLU A 532 4.75 -14.20 8.13
CA GLU A 532 4.34 -15.58 8.35
C GLU A 532 5.50 -16.58 8.42
N ILE A 533 6.71 -16.17 8.01
CA ILE A 533 7.95 -16.96 8.13
C ILE A 533 9.02 -16.26 8.99
N GLY A 534 8.64 -15.21 9.73
CA GLY A 534 9.56 -14.50 10.63
C GLY A 534 10.60 -13.64 9.92
N ARG A 535 10.24 -12.98 8.80
CA ARG A 535 11.08 -11.98 8.13
C ARG A 535 11.53 -10.92 9.13
N SER A 536 12.81 -10.57 9.08
CA SER A 536 13.44 -9.54 9.91
C SER A 536 14.27 -8.62 9.01
N GLN A 537 14.30 -7.34 9.37
CA GLN A 537 15.16 -6.30 8.81
C GLN A 537 16.31 -5.94 9.77
N GLY A 538 16.59 -6.80 10.75
CA GLY A 538 17.67 -6.62 11.72
C GLY A 538 17.47 -5.39 12.62
N GLY A 539 16.23 -5.00 12.89
CA GLY A 539 15.91 -3.79 13.65
C GLY A 539 15.94 -2.50 12.81
N ASN A 540 16.11 -2.58 11.49
CA ASN A 540 15.85 -1.44 10.63
C ASN A 540 14.32 -1.29 10.45
N ASN A 541 13.76 -0.15 10.84
CA ASN A 541 12.33 0.13 10.76
C ASN A 541 11.96 1.07 9.60
N ASN A 542 12.92 1.39 8.73
CA ASN A 542 12.74 2.27 7.59
C ASN A 542 13.62 1.79 6.42
N ALA A 543 13.40 0.56 5.96
CA ALA A 543 14.23 -0.08 4.95
C ALA A 543 13.98 0.47 3.51
N TYR A 544 13.54 1.73 3.38
CA TYR A 544 13.11 2.34 2.12
C TYR A 544 14.20 2.40 1.06
N CYS A 545 15.46 2.46 1.48
CA CYS A 545 16.63 2.54 0.60
C CYS A 545 17.46 1.24 0.56
N GLN A 546 16.95 0.16 1.15
CA GLN A 546 17.68 -1.10 1.33
C GLN A 546 17.28 -2.14 0.29
N ASP A 547 17.68 -1.93 -0.96
CA ASP A 547 17.62 -2.98 -2.00
C ASP A 547 18.73 -4.03 -1.77
N SER A 548 18.63 -4.74 -0.65
CA SER A 548 19.66 -5.61 -0.11
C SER A 548 19.03 -6.75 0.71
N PRO A 549 19.83 -7.74 1.15
CA PRO A 549 19.35 -8.80 2.05
C PRO A 549 18.72 -8.31 3.36
N VAL A 550 18.91 -7.05 3.74
CA VAL A 550 18.20 -6.45 4.89
C VAL A 550 16.70 -6.42 4.64
N ALA A 551 16.24 -6.10 3.43
CA ALA A 551 14.82 -5.98 3.13
C ALA A 551 14.24 -7.21 2.40
N TRP A 552 15.06 -7.97 1.66
CA TRP A 552 14.59 -9.13 0.89
C TRP A 552 14.12 -10.29 1.79
N VAL A 553 13.13 -11.04 1.33
CA VAL A 553 12.60 -12.21 2.06
C VAL A 553 13.59 -13.37 1.96
N ASP A 554 14.18 -13.75 3.09
CA ASP A 554 15.03 -14.93 3.18
C ASP A 554 14.19 -16.21 3.35
N TRP A 555 13.89 -16.89 2.26
CA TRP A 555 13.11 -18.13 2.24
C TRP A 555 13.80 -19.32 2.92
N SER A 556 15.10 -19.24 3.25
CA SER A 556 15.77 -20.28 4.03
C SER A 556 15.24 -20.35 5.47
N LYS A 557 14.72 -19.23 5.99
CA LYS A 557 14.11 -19.12 7.33
C LYS A 557 12.81 -19.89 7.48
N LEU A 558 12.20 -20.33 6.38
CA LEU A 558 11.01 -21.16 6.42
C LEU A 558 11.25 -22.46 7.19
N ALA A 559 12.44 -23.05 7.07
CA ALA A 559 12.78 -24.28 7.80
C ALA A 559 12.77 -24.07 9.32
N ASP A 560 13.17 -22.88 9.79
CA ASP A 560 13.21 -22.51 11.20
C ASP A 560 11.84 -22.04 11.73
N ASN A 561 10.95 -21.56 10.85
CA ASN A 561 9.67 -20.92 11.21
C ASN A 561 8.44 -21.66 10.65
N THR A 562 8.57 -22.96 10.37
CA THR A 562 7.46 -23.76 9.81
C THR A 562 6.21 -23.72 10.71
N GLU A 563 6.40 -23.72 12.03
CA GLU A 563 5.28 -23.67 13.00
C GLU A 563 4.52 -22.34 12.92
N LEU A 564 5.22 -21.22 12.72
CA LEU A 564 4.59 -19.90 12.54
C LEU A 564 3.77 -19.86 11.25
N LEU A 565 4.29 -20.44 10.16
CA LEU A 565 3.57 -20.54 8.90
C LEU A 565 2.30 -21.39 9.04
N GLU A 566 2.39 -22.56 9.67
CA GLU A 566 1.22 -23.42 9.92
C GLU A 566 0.20 -22.74 10.85
N PHE A 567 0.65 -22.06 11.90
CA PHE A 567 -0.22 -21.25 12.74
C PHE A 567 -0.95 -20.18 11.92
N THR A 568 -0.23 -19.48 11.05
CA THR A 568 -0.79 -18.42 10.20
C THR A 568 -1.83 -18.98 9.25
N ARG A 569 -1.52 -20.08 8.55
CA ARG A 569 -2.47 -20.82 7.69
C ARG A 569 -3.73 -21.20 8.47
N LYS A 570 -3.57 -21.71 9.70
CA LYS A 570 -4.69 -22.10 10.56
C LYS A 570 -5.54 -20.90 10.98
N ALA A 571 -4.93 -19.79 11.39
CA ALA A 571 -5.64 -18.57 11.78
C ALA A 571 -6.43 -17.97 10.62
N VAL A 572 -5.83 -17.90 9.42
CA VAL A 572 -6.55 -17.40 8.23
C VAL A 572 -7.65 -18.37 7.80
N ALA A 573 -7.41 -19.69 7.86
CA ALA A 573 -8.42 -20.69 7.55
C ALA A 573 -9.61 -20.64 8.53
N LEU A 574 -9.36 -20.40 9.82
CA LEU A 574 -10.40 -20.21 10.83
C LEU A 574 -11.28 -19.01 10.46
N ARG A 575 -10.68 -17.85 10.18
CA ARG A 575 -11.39 -16.65 9.73
C ARG A 575 -12.23 -16.90 8.47
N LYS A 576 -11.62 -17.52 7.46
CA LYS A 576 -12.29 -17.82 6.18
C LYS A 576 -13.49 -18.74 6.38
N LYS A 577 -13.38 -19.74 7.25
CA LYS A 577 -14.46 -20.70 7.50
C LYS A 577 -15.64 -20.10 8.26
N HIS A 578 -15.39 -19.11 9.12
CA HIS A 578 -16.36 -18.66 10.12
C HIS A 578 -16.82 -17.20 9.87
N PRO A 579 -18.03 -16.98 9.29
CA PRO A 579 -18.64 -15.67 9.11
C PRO A 579 -18.69 -14.77 10.36
N VAL A 580 -18.69 -15.35 11.57
CA VAL A 580 -18.72 -14.59 12.82
C VAL A 580 -17.51 -13.65 12.97
N PHE A 581 -16.35 -13.96 12.38
CA PHE A 581 -15.14 -13.10 12.39
C PHE A 581 -15.08 -12.08 11.25
N ARG A 582 -16.00 -12.21 10.28
CA ARG A 582 -16.00 -11.44 9.04
C ARG A 582 -17.39 -10.88 8.73
N ARG A 583 -18.00 -10.25 9.73
CA ARG A 583 -19.35 -9.70 9.60
C ARG A 583 -19.34 -8.49 8.66
N ARG A 584 -20.47 -8.31 7.97
CA ARG A 584 -20.73 -7.14 7.12
C ARG A 584 -21.34 -5.99 7.91
N ARG A 585 -21.89 -6.26 9.10
CA ARG A 585 -22.45 -5.25 10.01
C ARG A 585 -21.74 -5.33 11.36
N PHE A 586 -21.69 -4.19 12.04
CA PHE A 586 -21.15 -4.11 13.40
C PHE A 586 -21.92 -5.01 14.37
N LEU A 587 -21.23 -5.42 15.42
CA LEU A 587 -21.84 -6.07 16.58
C LEU A 587 -22.66 -5.02 17.33
N ALA A 588 -23.89 -5.37 17.71
CA ALA A 588 -24.82 -4.43 18.33
C ALA A 588 -24.59 -4.30 19.84
N GLY A 589 -24.18 -5.39 20.52
CA GLY A 589 -23.88 -5.36 21.95
C GLY A 589 -25.08 -5.01 22.84
N ASN A 590 -26.30 -5.11 22.32
CA ASN A 590 -27.50 -4.72 23.06
C ASN A 590 -27.80 -5.74 24.18
N PRO A 591 -28.10 -5.27 25.42
CA PRO A 591 -28.62 -6.14 26.47
C PRO A 591 -29.92 -6.80 26.01
N ILE A 592 -30.15 -8.06 26.40
CA ILE A 592 -31.43 -8.74 26.15
C ILE A 592 -32.52 -7.98 26.90
N ARG A 593 -33.41 -7.29 26.19
CA ARG A 593 -34.57 -6.60 26.77
C ARG A 593 -35.83 -7.48 26.81
N SER A 594 -35.85 -8.57 26.02
CA SER A 594 -36.94 -9.54 25.92
C SER A 594 -36.39 -10.89 25.44
N GLY A 595 -37.00 -12.02 25.86
CA GLY A 595 -36.52 -13.39 25.57
C GLY A 595 -36.47 -13.81 24.09
N GLU A 596 -36.84 -12.95 23.15
CA GLU A 596 -36.73 -13.17 21.69
C GLU A 596 -35.45 -12.59 21.07
N GLN A 597 -34.62 -11.84 21.81
CA GLN A 597 -33.37 -11.26 21.29
C GLN A 597 -32.17 -12.16 21.63
N GLU A 598 -31.51 -12.70 20.61
CA GLU A 598 -30.20 -13.37 20.73
C GLU A 598 -29.10 -12.30 20.80
N ARG A 599 -28.23 -12.35 21.83
CA ARG A 599 -27.06 -11.46 21.95
C ARG A 599 -26.03 -11.84 20.90
N ASP A 600 -25.41 -10.86 20.25
CA ASP A 600 -24.36 -11.13 19.27
C ASP A 600 -22.94 -11.08 19.84
N ILE A 601 -22.74 -10.38 20.96
CA ILE A 601 -21.49 -10.33 21.72
C ILE A 601 -21.75 -10.26 23.23
N ALA A 602 -20.84 -10.82 24.04
CA ALA A 602 -20.75 -10.54 25.48
C ALA A 602 -19.28 -10.41 25.91
N TRP A 603 -18.99 -9.45 26.78
CA TRP A 603 -17.68 -9.22 27.38
C TRP A 603 -17.67 -9.77 28.80
N LEU A 604 -16.73 -10.66 29.08
CA LEU A 604 -16.65 -11.40 30.33
C LEU A 604 -15.31 -11.14 31.02
N THR A 605 -15.36 -11.03 32.34
CA THR A 605 -14.18 -11.07 33.21
C THR A 605 -13.53 -12.46 33.15
N PRO A 606 -12.27 -12.62 33.58
CA PRO A 606 -11.65 -13.96 33.73
C PRO A 606 -12.45 -14.89 34.66
N ALA A 607 -13.28 -14.36 35.54
CA ALA A 607 -14.17 -15.15 36.39
C ALA A 607 -15.44 -15.67 35.67
N GLY A 608 -15.59 -15.41 34.36
CA GLY A 608 -16.74 -15.85 33.56
C GLY A 608 -18.00 -14.99 33.76
N ALA A 609 -17.91 -13.89 34.49
CA ALA A 609 -19.01 -12.96 34.74
C ALA A 609 -19.00 -11.82 33.71
N GLU A 610 -20.18 -11.35 33.28
CA GLU A 610 -20.30 -10.19 32.40
C GLU A 610 -19.67 -8.94 33.01
N MET A 611 -18.91 -8.21 32.20
CA MET A 611 -18.23 -6.99 32.62
C MET A 611 -19.24 -5.86 32.91
N THR A 612 -19.03 -5.14 34.01
CA THR A 612 -19.72 -3.90 34.35
C THR A 612 -18.94 -2.68 33.84
N PRO A 613 -19.54 -1.47 33.82
CA PRO A 613 -18.83 -0.24 33.47
C PRO A 613 -17.53 -0.01 34.27
N GLU A 614 -17.50 -0.42 35.54
CA GLU A 614 -16.34 -0.29 36.42
C GLU A 614 -15.17 -1.20 36.00
N ASP A 615 -15.47 -2.39 35.45
CA ASP A 615 -14.45 -3.34 35.02
C ASP A 615 -13.57 -2.78 33.90
N TRP A 616 -14.15 -1.96 33.00
CA TRP A 616 -13.45 -1.29 31.90
C TRP A 616 -12.41 -0.26 32.35
N GLY A 617 -12.62 0.35 33.53
CA GLY A 617 -11.72 1.36 34.10
C GLY A 617 -10.73 0.80 35.14
N SER A 618 -10.83 -0.48 35.48
CA SER A 618 -9.97 -1.09 36.49
C SER A 618 -8.56 -1.35 35.93
N GLY A 619 -7.52 -0.81 36.57
CA GLY A 619 -6.12 -0.95 36.14
C GLY A 619 -5.56 -2.38 36.16
N PHE A 620 -6.36 -3.35 36.61
CA PHE A 620 -6.08 -4.79 36.60
C PHE A 620 -6.60 -5.49 35.31
N GLY A 621 -7.34 -4.79 34.45
CA GLY A 621 -7.98 -5.33 33.25
C GLY A 621 -7.05 -5.58 32.06
N LYS A 622 -5.95 -6.34 32.24
CA LYS A 622 -5.09 -6.78 31.11
C LYS A 622 -5.65 -7.99 30.36
N SER A 623 -6.68 -8.62 30.89
CA SER A 623 -7.16 -9.91 30.39
C SER A 623 -8.69 -9.93 30.36
N VAL A 624 -9.25 -10.48 29.28
CA VAL A 624 -10.69 -10.43 28.99
C VAL A 624 -11.12 -11.67 28.22
N ALA A 625 -12.37 -12.09 28.44
CA ALA A 625 -13.02 -13.10 27.62
C ALA A 625 -14.14 -12.48 26.79
N VAL A 626 -14.26 -12.88 25.52
CA VAL A 626 -15.24 -12.32 24.57
C VAL A 626 -16.04 -13.45 23.96
N PHE A 627 -17.35 -13.48 24.21
CA PHE A 627 -18.24 -14.41 23.54
C PHE A 627 -18.78 -13.79 22.25
N LEU A 628 -18.67 -14.51 21.14
CA LEU A 628 -19.26 -14.16 19.86
C LEU A 628 -20.31 -15.21 19.48
N ASN A 629 -21.53 -14.76 19.23
CA ASN A 629 -22.65 -15.66 18.95
C ASN A 629 -22.87 -15.84 17.44
N GLY A 630 -22.56 -17.04 16.93
CA GLY A 630 -22.74 -17.38 15.52
C GLY A 630 -24.20 -17.53 15.08
N ASP A 631 -25.14 -17.71 16.01
CA ASP A 631 -26.57 -17.75 15.70
C ASP A 631 -27.16 -16.34 15.48
N ALA A 632 -26.53 -15.31 16.05
CA ALA A 632 -27.01 -13.94 16.08
C ALA A 632 -26.42 -13.05 14.96
N ILE A 633 -26.11 -13.63 13.79
CA ILE A 633 -25.67 -12.88 12.60
C ILE A 633 -26.92 -12.31 11.90
N PRO A 634 -27.15 -10.97 11.92
CA PRO A 634 -28.40 -10.39 11.45
C PRO A 634 -28.46 -10.21 9.93
N GLU A 635 -27.31 -10.17 9.25
CA GLU A 635 -27.27 -10.04 7.80
C GLU A 635 -27.46 -11.38 7.05
N PRO A 636 -28.26 -11.41 5.96
CA PRO A 636 -28.42 -12.61 5.15
C PRO A 636 -27.23 -12.81 4.19
N ASN A 637 -27.04 -13.98 3.60
CA ASN A 637 -26.00 -14.18 2.58
C ASN A 637 -26.33 -13.46 1.25
N ALA A 638 -25.49 -13.64 0.23
CA ALA A 638 -25.70 -13.04 -1.11
C ALA A 638 -27.02 -13.46 -1.79
N ARG A 639 -27.68 -14.53 -1.32
CA ARG A 639 -28.97 -15.02 -1.82
C ARG A 639 -30.17 -14.64 -0.92
N GLY A 640 -29.93 -13.87 0.15
CA GLY A 640 -30.99 -13.48 1.09
C GLY A 640 -31.29 -14.52 2.19
N GLU A 641 -30.49 -15.58 2.31
CA GLU A 641 -30.71 -16.66 3.29
C GLU A 641 -30.07 -16.32 4.64
N ARG A 642 -30.68 -16.76 5.77
CA ARG A 642 -30.11 -16.53 7.12
C ARG A 642 -28.74 -17.19 7.22
N VAL A 643 -27.74 -16.42 7.66
CA VAL A 643 -26.41 -16.94 8.01
C VAL A 643 -26.42 -17.41 9.45
N ARG A 644 -25.86 -18.59 9.70
CA ARG A 644 -25.53 -19.10 11.02
C ARG A 644 -24.11 -19.64 11.00
N ASP A 645 -23.45 -19.55 12.13
CA ASP A 645 -22.09 -20.02 12.34
C ASP A 645 -21.97 -20.67 13.72
N ASP A 646 -20.83 -21.30 13.98
CA ASP A 646 -20.45 -21.72 15.32
C ASP A 646 -20.25 -20.47 16.22
N SER A 647 -20.53 -20.62 17.53
CA SER A 647 -20.25 -19.57 18.52
C SER A 647 -18.89 -19.77 19.16
N PHE A 648 -18.22 -18.68 19.53
CA PHE A 648 -16.84 -18.70 20.00
C PHE A 648 -16.67 -17.95 21.33
N LEU A 649 -15.71 -18.40 22.13
CA LEU A 649 -15.20 -17.68 23.30
C LEU A 649 -13.72 -17.38 23.08
N LEU A 650 -13.36 -16.10 23.09
CA LEU A 650 -12.01 -15.60 22.88
C LEU A 650 -11.44 -15.22 24.24
N CYS A 651 -10.44 -15.94 24.73
CA CYS A 651 -9.79 -15.64 26.01
C CYS A 651 -8.44 -14.99 25.73
N PHE A 652 -8.31 -13.71 26.10
CA PHE A 652 -7.07 -12.95 25.98
C PHE A 652 -6.42 -12.78 27.34
N ASN A 653 -5.18 -13.25 27.48
CA ASN A 653 -4.34 -12.98 28.63
C ASN A 653 -3.15 -12.11 28.21
N ALA A 654 -3.21 -10.78 28.35
CA ALA A 654 -2.04 -9.92 28.14
C ALA A 654 -1.22 -9.68 29.41
N HIS A 655 -1.57 -10.33 30.52
CA HIS A 655 -0.78 -10.30 31.75
C HIS A 655 0.53 -11.07 31.56
N ASP A 656 1.55 -10.70 32.33
CA ASP A 656 2.85 -11.38 32.41
C ASP A 656 2.83 -12.63 33.32
N GLU A 657 1.66 -12.98 33.86
CA GLU A 657 1.45 -14.18 34.67
C GLU A 657 0.39 -15.08 34.03
N SER A 658 0.39 -16.35 34.42
CA SER A 658 -0.68 -17.27 34.02
C SER A 658 -1.97 -16.89 34.74
N LEU A 659 -3.08 -16.85 34.02
CA LEU A 659 -4.39 -16.53 34.60
C LEU A 659 -5.39 -17.64 34.34
N ASP A 660 -6.21 -17.92 35.35
CA ASP A 660 -7.33 -18.84 35.23
C ASP A 660 -8.56 -18.11 34.66
N PHE A 661 -9.13 -18.70 33.61
CA PHE A 661 -10.42 -18.33 33.05
C PHE A 661 -11.47 -19.37 33.44
N VAL A 662 -12.55 -18.92 34.06
CA VAL A 662 -13.74 -19.74 34.30
C VAL A 662 -14.61 -19.66 33.05
N LEU A 663 -14.87 -20.80 32.42
CA LEU A 663 -15.75 -20.83 31.25
C LEU A 663 -17.19 -20.47 31.66
N PRO A 664 -17.90 -19.71 30.83
CA PRO A 664 -19.24 -19.24 31.17
C PRO A 664 -20.22 -20.41 31.39
N PRO A 665 -21.34 -20.16 32.08
CA PRO A 665 -22.33 -21.19 32.37
C PRO A 665 -22.95 -21.83 31.12
N ASP A 666 -23.73 -22.88 31.35
CA ASP A 666 -24.33 -23.75 30.33
C ASP A 666 -25.33 -23.04 29.40
N ASP A 667 -25.82 -21.87 29.78
CA ASP A 667 -26.60 -20.97 28.92
C ASP A 667 -25.79 -20.42 27.71
N TYR A 668 -24.45 -20.40 27.80
CA TYR A 668 -23.57 -20.10 26.66
C TYR A 668 -23.27 -21.36 25.84
N ALA A 669 -22.79 -22.43 26.48
CA ALA A 669 -22.49 -23.73 25.85
C ALA A 669 -22.33 -24.83 26.89
N GLU A 670 -22.69 -26.08 26.57
CA GLU A 670 -22.40 -27.24 27.44
C GLU A 670 -20.89 -27.56 27.47
N LYS A 671 -20.24 -27.49 26.30
CA LYS A 671 -18.82 -27.78 26.14
C LYS A 671 -18.15 -26.83 25.14
N TRP A 672 -16.86 -26.68 25.32
CA TRP A 672 -15.97 -25.85 24.51
C TRP A 672 -14.83 -26.70 23.97
N VAL A 673 -14.50 -26.54 22.69
CA VAL A 673 -13.32 -27.17 22.07
C VAL A 673 -12.38 -26.08 21.61
N THR A 674 -11.09 -26.25 21.86
CA THR A 674 -10.09 -25.29 21.40
C THR A 674 -9.98 -25.30 19.86
N ALA A 675 -10.06 -24.11 19.27
CA ALA A 675 -9.98 -23.89 17.82
C ALA A 675 -8.62 -23.28 17.42
N LEU A 676 -8.04 -22.45 18.28
CA LEU A 676 -6.73 -21.83 18.13
C LEU A 676 -6.14 -21.54 19.51
N ASP A 677 -4.84 -21.78 19.72
CA ASP A 677 -4.12 -21.47 20.95
C ASP A 677 -2.73 -20.94 20.61
N THR A 678 -2.36 -19.75 21.08
CA THR A 678 -1.03 -19.18 20.80
C THR A 678 0.07 -19.73 21.69
N GLY A 679 -0.31 -20.41 22.78
CA GLY A 679 0.59 -21.20 23.63
C GLY A 679 1.07 -22.48 22.96
N ASP A 680 0.34 -23.00 21.97
CA ASP A 680 0.81 -24.11 21.13
C ASP A 680 1.52 -23.57 19.87
N PRO A 681 2.73 -24.06 19.52
CA PRO A 681 3.48 -23.53 18.38
C PRO A 681 2.76 -23.62 17.02
N ALA A 682 1.99 -24.70 16.78
CA ALA A 682 1.22 -24.90 15.55
C ALA A 682 -0.25 -24.46 15.68
N GLY A 683 -0.63 -23.92 16.84
CA GLY A 683 -1.99 -23.51 17.15
C GLY A 683 -2.95 -24.64 17.45
N ALA A 684 -2.46 -25.87 17.65
CA ALA A 684 -3.27 -27.06 17.86
C ALA A 684 -3.55 -27.33 19.33
N ASP A 685 -4.82 -27.44 19.69
CA ASP A 685 -5.24 -28.26 20.83
C ASP A 685 -6.72 -28.58 20.65
N GLU A 686 -7.12 -29.86 20.65
CA GLU A 686 -8.54 -30.28 20.56
C GLU A 686 -9.08 -30.65 21.95
N VAL A 687 -8.65 -29.89 22.96
CA VAL A 687 -9.10 -30.12 24.34
C VAL A 687 -10.55 -29.68 24.47
N THR A 688 -11.39 -30.62 24.92
CA THR A 688 -12.79 -30.37 25.26
C THR A 688 -12.89 -30.01 26.74
N ILE A 689 -13.51 -28.88 27.04
CA ILE A 689 -13.66 -28.35 28.40
C ILE A 689 -15.15 -28.15 28.67
N SER A 690 -15.61 -28.50 29.87
CA SER A 690 -17.03 -28.36 30.24
C SER A 690 -17.35 -26.93 30.68
N ALA A 691 -18.62 -26.52 30.57
CA ALA A 691 -19.10 -25.26 31.13
C ALA A 691 -18.72 -25.12 32.63
N GLY A 692 -18.37 -23.90 33.05
CA GLY A 692 -17.97 -23.62 34.45
C GLY A 692 -16.62 -24.18 34.89
N GLU A 693 -15.93 -24.98 34.07
CA GLU A 693 -14.57 -25.43 34.37
C GLU A 693 -13.55 -24.29 34.18
N LYS A 694 -12.40 -24.43 34.83
CA LYS A 694 -11.29 -23.50 34.72
C LYS A 694 -10.30 -23.96 33.66
N ILE A 695 -9.85 -23.02 32.84
CA ILE A 695 -8.66 -23.18 32.01
C ILE A 695 -7.58 -22.19 32.44
N SER A 696 -6.33 -22.64 32.46
CA SER A 696 -5.20 -21.77 32.73
C SER A 696 -4.60 -21.33 31.40
N LEU A 697 -4.53 -20.02 31.17
CA LEU A 697 -3.84 -19.43 30.02
C LEU A 697 -2.44 -19.01 30.45
N GLN A 698 -1.45 -19.37 29.64
CA GLN A 698 -0.07 -18.94 29.85
C GLN A 698 0.04 -17.40 29.83
N PRO A 699 1.13 -16.82 30.37
CA PRO A 699 1.40 -15.39 30.22
C PRO A 699 1.34 -14.99 28.74
N ARG A 700 0.75 -13.83 28.47
CA ARG A 700 0.70 -13.24 27.13
C ARG A 700 0.26 -14.24 26.07
N SER A 701 -0.96 -14.76 26.19
CA SER A 701 -1.51 -15.76 25.29
C SER A 701 -2.96 -15.47 24.91
N LEU A 702 -3.39 -16.03 23.79
CA LEU A 702 -4.75 -16.00 23.26
C LEU A 702 -5.19 -17.44 23.04
N ARG A 703 -6.38 -17.77 23.56
CA ARG A 703 -7.05 -19.03 23.26
C ARG A 703 -8.45 -18.78 22.71
N VAL A 704 -8.75 -19.37 21.57
CA VAL A 704 -10.04 -19.31 20.89
C VAL A 704 -10.73 -20.65 21.07
N LEU A 705 -11.88 -20.64 21.72
CA LEU A 705 -12.71 -21.80 21.95
C LEU A 705 -13.95 -21.73 21.08
N ARG A 706 -14.40 -22.88 20.59
CA ARG A 706 -15.61 -23.05 19.81
C ARG A 706 -16.64 -23.84 20.63
N LYS A 707 -17.88 -23.36 20.63
CA LYS A 707 -19.03 -24.04 21.22
C LYS A 707 -19.24 -25.41 20.56
N THR A 708 -19.42 -26.44 21.38
CA THR A 708 -19.90 -27.76 20.95
C THR A 708 -21.12 -28.14 21.77
N THR A 709 -22.10 -28.78 21.12
CA THR A 709 -23.30 -29.32 21.78
C THR A 709 -22.97 -30.40 22.78
#